data_AF-A0A954WKE2-F1
#
_entry.id   AF-A0A954WKE2-F1
#
_cell.length_a   1.000
_cell.length_b   1.000
_cell.length_c   1.000
_cell.angle_alpha   90.00
_cell.angle_beta   90.00
_cell.angle_gamma   90.00
#
_symmetry.space_group_name_H-M   'P 1'
#
loop_
_entity.id
_entity.type
_entity.pdbx_description
1 polymer ?
#
loop_
_entity_poly.entity_id
_entity_poly.type
_entity_poly.pdbx_seq_one_letter_code
_entity_poly.pdbx_strand_id
1 'polypeptide(L)'
;MAHSRIAAVQVISILVFAIQLHGAVVSPEVHDDARVTFRVLAPKADKVLVLGDWLKRDDELPMMKGEDGIWSVTAGPFPPGNHIYGFEVDGVQVPDPENASVKLRASRSGSFFHMPGDAIWQAGTVPHGNVELNFHASKTLGDTRWFSVYTPPDYHKQNDRKYPVLYLLHGSNDTAIGWVMIGAANFVMDNLIARDYAEAMIVVMPFGHAVPHGSPREVQRTNTELFEKYLLNDIMPLVESKYRVLTTQKDRAIVGLSMGGGQAITIGLGNLDQFCAIGSFSGAVPQEGSEQVTEILGDAERVNTALDLFWLGCGRDDFLFERNEAFVAALTEKRVNHLFHRTEGVHNYHIWRTYLATLAPALFRHDVRPAGTSGSADNVRFLGGRDLQGNPVRFAKRSGHVSNYDEAKVPAYSLPDPLKTADGRTVTTAAQWKDRRAEILNFYEEQIYGRVPENAPSVTWKVVETSTSTRPDAAITKTIEGVVGPESNVSAPKLRVTLHVPKNAKDKVPVLLNLSFFSGEIPARFRRGGDGQPRFDPIAEVLAHGWAFAQIGYGDIQPDRPNQFDQSVIGLTLSDGEIKPAADQWGTISAWAWGASRVIDYLETDDGINKERIAITGASRLGKTALWAAAKDERIASVFSVVPGAMGAALIRRDWGETLDDMAQNFHWQFAGNLQNWVGRWNELPVDQHMLIGLIAPRPVYVNGGIGDQWSDPKGEFLSIVAAEPVYKLLGVEGLGADSLPPLDQPIVSGRLGFHYHSQGHQSVPEDWKQFLDFADRCFIDKASR
;
A
#
# COMPACT_ATOMS: atom_id res chain seq x y z
N MET A 1 -69.89 -44.83 -76.01
CA MET A 1 -69.79 -44.46 -74.58
C MET A 1 -68.40 -44.87 -74.12
N ALA A 2 -67.45 -44.03 -73.71
CA ALA A 2 -67.45 -42.61 -73.36
C ALA A 2 -66.04 -42.02 -73.64
N HIS A 3 -65.99 -40.73 -73.99
CA HIS A 3 -64.82 -39.85 -73.93
C HIS A 3 -64.49 -39.55 -72.44
N SER A 4 -63.29 -39.19 -71.95
CA SER A 4 -62.39 -38.09 -72.35
C SER A 4 -61.09 -38.13 -71.54
N ARG A 5 -59.98 -37.79 -72.22
CA ARG A 5 -58.79 -36.98 -71.84
C ARG A 5 -58.44 -36.79 -70.34
N ILE A 6 -57.21 -37.17 -69.99
CA ILE A 6 -56.45 -36.65 -68.83
C ILE A 6 -55.14 -36.03 -69.34
N ALA A 7 -55.02 -34.71 -69.24
CA ALA A 7 -53.76 -33.98 -69.26
C ALA A 7 -53.99 -32.57 -68.68
N ALA A 8 -53.38 -32.25 -67.54
CA ALA A 8 -52.65 -30.99 -67.27
C ALA A 8 -52.41 -30.77 -65.76
N VAL A 9 -51.28 -30.10 -65.49
CA VAL A 9 -50.83 -29.35 -64.29
C VAL A 9 -50.03 -30.17 -63.25
N GLN A 10 -48.69 -30.18 -63.23
CA GLN A 10 -47.66 -29.15 -62.92
C GLN A 10 -47.31 -28.99 -61.42
N VAL A 11 -46.01 -29.22 -61.17
CA VAL A 11 -45.14 -28.73 -60.08
C VAL A 11 -45.38 -29.27 -58.66
N ILE A 12 -44.64 -30.32 -58.31
CA ILE A 12 -44.21 -30.55 -56.92
C ILE A 12 -42.82 -29.92 -56.79
N SER A 13 -42.76 -28.82 -56.05
CA SER A 13 -41.53 -28.14 -55.66
C SER A 13 -40.67 -29.06 -54.78
N ILE A 14 -39.44 -29.30 -55.21
CA ILE A 14 -38.38 -29.81 -54.35
C ILE A 14 -38.02 -28.68 -53.38
N LEU A 15 -38.52 -28.72 -52.14
CA LEU A 15 -37.96 -27.93 -51.06
C LEU A 15 -36.74 -28.68 -50.52
N VAL A 16 -35.57 -28.34 -51.04
CA VAL A 16 -34.30 -28.66 -50.40
C VAL A 16 -34.24 -27.82 -49.12
N PHE A 17 -34.44 -28.44 -47.95
CA PHE A 17 -33.98 -27.86 -46.70
C PHE A 17 -32.44 -27.89 -46.73
N ALA A 18 -31.84 -26.80 -47.21
CA ALA A 18 -30.45 -26.52 -46.93
C ALA A 18 -30.36 -26.23 -45.42
N ILE A 19 -30.01 -27.24 -44.63
CA ILE A 19 -29.46 -27.01 -43.30
C ILE A 19 -28.09 -26.36 -43.57
N GLN A 20 -28.06 -25.03 -43.59
CA GLN A 20 -26.82 -24.30 -43.37
C GLN A 20 -26.36 -24.70 -41.96
N LEU A 21 -25.40 -25.62 -41.91
CA LEU A 21 -24.52 -25.81 -40.77
C LEU A 21 -23.79 -24.48 -40.59
N HIS A 22 -24.42 -23.55 -39.86
CA HIS A 22 -23.70 -22.40 -39.32
C HIS A 22 -22.64 -23.01 -38.40
N GLY A 23 -21.37 -22.70 -38.64
CA GLY A 23 -20.28 -23.12 -37.74
C GLY A 23 -20.61 -22.71 -36.30
N ALA A 24 -20.13 -23.47 -35.32
CA ALA A 24 -20.40 -23.18 -33.91
C ALA A 24 -20.05 -21.72 -33.59
N VAL A 25 -21.03 -20.95 -33.12
CA VAL A 25 -20.83 -19.55 -32.74
C VAL A 25 -20.07 -19.52 -31.43
N VAL A 26 -18.86 -18.96 -31.42
CA VAL A 26 -18.09 -18.78 -30.18
C VAL A 26 -18.46 -17.44 -29.57
N SER A 27 -19.12 -17.48 -28.40
CA SER A 27 -19.42 -16.32 -27.58
C SER A 27 -19.39 -16.69 -26.09
N PRO A 28 -18.74 -15.87 -25.24
CA PRO A 28 -17.88 -14.75 -25.58
C PRO A 28 -16.50 -15.27 -26.02
N GLU A 29 -15.84 -14.56 -26.93
CA GLU A 29 -14.45 -14.83 -27.32
C GLU A 29 -13.52 -13.84 -26.62
N VAL A 30 -12.71 -14.33 -25.69
CA VAL A 30 -11.70 -13.54 -24.96
C VAL A 30 -10.40 -13.52 -25.75
N HIS A 31 -9.87 -12.33 -26.04
CA HIS A 31 -8.64 -12.13 -26.80
C HIS A 31 -7.42 -11.87 -25.89
N ASP A 32 -6.22 -12.14 -26.42
CA ASP A 32 -4.95 -11.94 -25.69
C ASP A 32 -4.66 -10.48 -25.33
N ASP A 33 -5.29 -9.52 -26.02
CA ASP A 33 -5.19 -8.08 -25.74
C ASP A 33 -6.26 -7.57 -24.76
N ALA A 34 -6.86 -8.49 -24.00
CA ALA A 34 -7.91 -8.26 -23.02
C ALA A 34 -9.22 -7.68 -23.58
N ARG A 35 -9.44 -7.71 -24.91
CA ARG A 35 -10.76 -7.43 -25.50
C ARG A 35 -11.61 -8.69 -25.53
N VAL A 36 -12.92 -8.50 -25.66
CA VAL A 36 -13.90 -9.61 -25.77
C VAL A 36 -14.82 -9.34 -26.95
N THR A 37 -14.96 -10.33 -27.83
CA THR A 37 -15.98 -10.33 -28.87
C THR A 37 -17.20 -11.10 -28.41
N PHE A 38 -18.35 -10.44 -28.41
CA PHE A 38 -19.64 -11.03 -28.11
C PHE A 38 -20.36 -11.37 -29.41
N ARG A 39 -21.01 -12.54 -29.48
CA ARG A 39 -21.77 -12.96 -30.66
C ARG A 39 -23.10 -13.59 -30.28
N VAL A 40 -24.14 -13.34 -31.07
CA VAL A 40 -25.44 -14.03 -30.92
C VAL A 40 -26.11 -14.22 -32.27
N LEU A 41 -26.60 -15.45 -32.53
CA LEU A 41 -27.36 -15.76 -33.74
C LEU A 41 -28.81 -15.28 -33.57
N ALA A 42 -29.17 -14.19 -34.25
CA ALA A 42 -30.52 -13.63 -34.21
C ALA A 42 -30.92 -13.06 -35.59
N PRO A 43 -31.12 -13.92 -36.61
CA PRO A 43 -31.27 -13.50 -38.00
C PRO A 43 -32.51 -12.63 -38.25
N LYS A 44 -33.51 -12.68 -37.36
CA LYS A 44 -34.75 -11.92 -37.46
C LYS A 44 -34.80 -10.68 -36.56
N ALA A 45 -33.78 -10.45 -35.74
CA ALA A 45 -33.75 -9.27 -34.89
C ALA A 45 -33.54 -7.99 -35.71
N ASP A 46 -34.06 -6.88 -35.18
CA ASP A 46 -33.88 -5.53 -35.73
C ASP A 46 -32.85 -4.72 -34.92
N LYS A 47 -32.79 -4.93 -33.60
CA LYS A 47 -31.80 -4.33 -32.71
C LYS A 47 -31.27 -5.37 -31.72
N VAL A 48 -29.93 -5.44 -31.62
CA VAL A 48 -29.26 -6.23 -30.58
C VAL A 48 -28.25 -5.37 -29.84
N LEU A 49 -28.31 -5.37 -28.51
CA LEU A 49 -27.36 -4.72 -27.62
C LEU A 49 -26.62 -5.76 -26.76
N VAL A 50 -25.38 -5.47 -26.40
CA VAL A 50 -24.71 -6.12 -25.25
C VAL A 50 -25.08 -5.35 -24.00
N LEU A 51 -25.51 -6.09 -22.97
CA LEU A 51 -25.66 -5.60 -21.61
C LEU A 51 -24.40 -6.01 -20.83
N GLY A 52 -23.78 -5.09 -20.10
CA GLY A 52 -22.56 -5.36 -19.33
C GLY A 52 -22.57 -4.63 -17.99
N ASP A 53 -22.03 -5.25 -16.94
CA ASP A 53 -21.89 -4.60 -15.62
C ASP A 53 -20.80 -3.51 -15.58
N TRP A 54 -20.02 -3.35 -16.65
CA TRP A 54 -19.06 -2.27 -16.82
C TRP A 54 -19.61 -1.00 -17.49
N LEU A 55 -20.82 -1.06 -18.04
CA LEU A 55 -21.44 0.08 -18.72
C LEU A 55 -21.99 1.09 -17.69
N LYS A 56 -21.87 2.39 -17.97
CA LYS A 56 -22.56 3.40 -17.15
C LYS A 56 -24.06 3.29 -17.37
N ARG A 57 -24.81 3.87 -16.44
CA ARG A 57 -26.27 3.96 -16.60
C ARG A 57 -26.57 4.73 -17.88
N ASP A 58 -27.46 4.19 -18.70
CA ASP A 58 -27.91 4.73 -20.00
C ASP A 58 -26.91 4.58 -21.17
N ASP A 59 -25.73 3.98 -20.96
CA ASP A 59 -24.85 3.59 -22.06
C ASP A 59 -25.44 2.38 -22.82
N GLU A 60 -25.41 2.43 -24.14
CA GLU A 60 -25.76 1.30 -25.02
C GLU A 60 -24.50 0.77 -25.74
N LEU A 61 -24.39 -0.55 -25.87
CA LEU A 61 -23.37 -1.20 -26.70
C LEU A 61 -24.04 -1.96 -27.85
N PRO A 62 -24.35 -1.29 -28.99
CA PRO A 62 -25.03 -1.92 -30.12
C PRO A 62 -24.13 -2.92 -30.86
N MET A 63 -24.75 -4.00 -31.33
CA MET A 63 -24.09 -5.03 -32.14
C MET A 63 -24.34 -4.81 -33.63
N MET A 64 -23.42 -5.27 -34.47
CA MET A 64 -23.58 -5.25 -35.93
C MET A 64 -24.04 -6.61 -36.45
N LYS A 65 -25.05 -6.62 -37.32
CA LYS A 65 -25.58 -7.83 -37.96
C LYS A 65 -24.73 -8.21 -39.19
N GLY A 66 -24.20 -9.43 -39.21
CA GLY A 66 -23.56 -10.03 -40.38
C GLY A 66 -24.56 -10.59 -41.39
N GLU A 67 -24.08 -10.90 -42.61
CA GLU A 67 -24.88 -11.52 -43.67
C GLU A 67 -25.38 -12.94 -43.32
N ASP A 68 -24.68 -13.59 -42.38
CA ASP A 68 -25.01 -14.90 -41.79
C ASP A 68 -26.06 -14.81 -40.66
N GLY A 69 -26.54 -13.61 -40.33
CA GLY A 69 -27.51 -13.38 -39.25
C GLY A 69 -26.91 -13.40 -37.84
N ILE A 70 -25.58 -13.48 -37.72
CA ILE A 70 -24.85 -13.37 -36.45
C ILE A 70 -24.64 -11.89 -36.14
N TRP A 71 -25.03 -11.48 -34.94
CA TRP A 71 -24.73 -10.16 -34.41
C TRP A 71 -23.41 -10.21 -33.67
N SER A 72 -22.54 -9.21 -33.84
CA SER A 72 -21.26 -9.14 -33.13
C SER A 72 -20.84 -7.74 -32.73
N VAL A 73 -20.08 -7.65 -31.64
CA VAL A 73 -19.36 -6.44 -31.21
C VAL A 73 -18.13 -6.84 -30.39
N THR A 74 -17.06 -6.07 -30.48
CA THR A 74 -15.87 -6.23 -29.63
C THR A 74 -15.79 -5.06 -28.66
N ALA A 75 -15.58 -5.36 -27.37
CA ALA A 75 -15.40 -4.35 -26.34
C ALA A 75 -14.15 -4.65 -25.47
N GLY A 76 -13.76 -3.69 -24.65
CA GLY A 76 -12.57 -3.76 -23.79
C GLY A 76 -11.52 -2.72 -24.16
N PRO A 77 -10.29 -2.83 -23.60
CA PRO A 77 -9.80 -3.94 -22.79
C PRO A 77 -10.47 -4.04 -21.41
N PHE A 78 -10.66 -5.26 -20.90
CA PHE A 78 -11.22 -5.51 -19.56
C PHE A 78 -10.11 -5.82 -18.55
N PRO A 79 -10.26 -5.40 -17.28
CA PRO A 79 -9.33 -5.80 -16.23
C PRO A 79 -9.50 -7.29 -15.87
N PRO A 80 -8.49 -7.95 -15.30
CA PRO A 80 -8.59 -9.35 -14.88
C PRO A 80 -9.74 -9.62 -13.90
N GLY A 81 -10.37 -10.78 -14.02
CA GLY A 81 -11.45 -11.26 -13.16
C GLY A 81 -12.75 -11.56 -13.93
N ASN A 82 -13.83 -11.81 -13.19
CA ASN A 82 -15.13 -12.16 -13.77
C ASN A 82 -15.95 -10.90 -14.10
N HIS A 83 -16.61 -10.88 -15.25
CA HIS A 83 -17.45 -9.75 -15.72
C HIS A 83 -18.81 -10.27 -16.17
N ILE A 84 -19.89 -9.58 -15.81
CA ILE A 84 -21.25 -10.04 -16.09
C ILE A 84 -21.76 -9.36 -17.36
N TYR A 85 -22.35 -10.15 -18.26
CA TYR A 85 -22.97 -9.63 -19.47
C TYR A 85 -24.25 -10.39 -19.87
N GLY A 86 -24.91 -9.91 -20.91
CA GLY A 86 -26.01 -10.57 -21.59
C GLY A 86 -26.34 -9.82 -22.88
N PHE A 87 -27.46 -10.17 -23.50
CA PHE A 87 -27.96 -9.48 -24.68
C PHE A 87 -29.34 -8.89 -24.44
N GLU A 88 -29.63 -7.79 -25.12
CA GLU A 88 -31.00 -7.33 -25.35
C GLU A 88 -31.31 -7.50 -26.83
N VAL A 89 -32.27 -8.37 -27.16
CA VAL A 89 -32.71 -8.64 -28.54
C VAL A 89 -34.13 -8.13 -28.68
N ASP A 90 -34.32 -7.06 -29.47
CA ASP A 90 -35.60 -6.37 -29.67
C ASP A 90 -36.35 -6.06 -28.34
N GLY A 91 -35.61 -5.59 -27.33
CA GLY A 91 -36.13 -5.25 -26.01
C GLY A 91 -36.27 -6.43 -25.03
N VAL A 92 -35.90 -7.65 -25.43
CA VAL A 92 -35.91 -8.84 -24.56
C VAL A 92 -34.51 -9.15 -24.06
N GLN A 93 -34.34 -9.17 -22.73
CA GLN A 93 -33.06 -9.51 -22.10
C GLN A 93 -32.87 -11.03 -22.06
N VAL A 94 -31.76 -11.50 -22.63
CA VAL A 94 -31.40 -12.92 -22.68
C VAL A 94 -29.95 -13.14 -22.25
N PRO A 95 -29.64 -14.21 -21.48
CA PRO A 95 -28.26 -14.64 -21.31
C PRO A 95 -27.68 -15.08 -22.66
N ASP A 96 -26.37 -15.15 -22.74
CA ASP A 96 -25.70 -15.65 -23.94
C ASP A 96 -25.98 -17.14 -24.11
N PRO A 97 -26.67 -17.56 -25.20
CA PRO A 97 -27.03 -18.95 -25.41
C PRO A 97 -25.84 -19.87 -25.67
N GLU A 98 -24.69 -19.32 -26.09
CA GLU A 98 -23.46 -20.09 -26.37
C GLU A 98 -22.53 -20.18 -25.15
N ASN A 99 -22.84 -19.47 -24.07
CA ASN A 99 -22.01 -19.45 -22.86
C ASN A 99 -22.63 -20.25 -21.71
N ALA A 100 -22.00 -21.37 -21.35
CA ALA A 100 -22.40 -22.19 -20.21
C ALA A 100 -22.15 -21.53 -18.84
N SER A 101 -21.34 -20.48 -18.78
CA SER A 101 -21.07 -19.70 -17.56
C SER A 101 -22.20 -18.72 -17.28
N VAL A 102 -23.23 -19.21 -16.58
CA VAL A 102 -24.42 -18.44 -16.21
C VAL A 102 -24.29 -17.85 -14.80
N LYS A 103 -24.57 -16.56 -14.68
CA LYS A 103 -24.72 -15.84 -13.42
C LYS A 103 -26.17 -15.93 -12.93
N LEU A 104 -26.37 -16.71 -11.87
CA LEU A 104 -27.64 -16.79 -11.15
C LEU A 104 -28.00 -15.44 -10.52
N ARG A 105 -29.24 -15.00 -10.73
CA ARG A 105 -29.80 -13.74 -10.22
C ARG A 105 -31.20 -13.99 -9.67
N ALA A 106 -31.66 -13.08 -8.81
CA ALA A 106 -33.02 -13.13 -8.27
C ALA A 106 -34.08 -12.91 -9.37
N SER A 107 -33.71 -12.18 -10.43
CA SER A 107 -34.44 -12.10 -11.69
C SER A 107 -33.47 -11.86 -12.85
N ARG A 108 -33.85 -12.28 -14.07
CA ARG A 108 -33.11 -12.01 -15.32
C ARG A 108 -31.62 -12.42 -15.23
N SER A 109 -31.39 -13.73 -15.17
CA SER A 109 -30.04 -14.31 -15.19
C SER A 109 -29.24 -13.82 -16.41
N GLY A 110 -27.94 -13.60 -16.22
CA GLY A 110 -27.01 -13.21 -17.28
C GLY A 110 -25.93 -14.26 -17.46
N SER A 111 -25.02 -14.02 -18.39
CA SER A 111 -23.80 -14.81 -18.56
C SER A 111 -22.61 -14.07 -17.96
N PHE A 112 -21.49 -14.73 -17.77
CA PHE A 112 -20.25 -14.08 -17.37
C PHE A 112 -19.06 -14.66 -18.10
N PHE A 113 -18.00 -13.88 -18.24
CA PHE A 113 -16.71 -14.34 -18.76
C PHE A 113 -15.61 -14.08 -17.73
N HIS A 114 -14.53 -14.85 -17.84
CA HIS A 114 -13.33 -14.67 -17.03
C HIS A 114 -12.23 -14.03 -17.87
N MET A 115 -11.71 -12.89 -17.42
CA MET A 115 -10.52 -12.26 -17.99
C MET A 115 -9.28 -12.72 -17.20
N PRO A 116 -8.34 -13.46 -17.80
CA PRO A 116 -7.12 -13.88 -17.12
C PRO A 116 -6.22 -12.69 -16.76
N GLY A 117 -5.34 -12.88 -15.78
CA GLY A 117 -4.30 -11.92 -15.41
C GLY A 117 -3.74 -12.19 -14.02
N ASP A 118 -2.79 -11.36 -13.58
CA ASP A 118 -2.25 -11.42 -12.23
C ASP A 118 -3.05 -10.49 -11.31
N ALA A 119 -3.89 -11.07 -10.45
CA ALA A 119 -4.68 -10.33 -9.48
C ALA A 119 -4.99 -11.14 -8.21
N ILE A 120 -5.19 -10.46 -7.08
CA ILE A 120 -5.50 -11.11 -5.78
C ILE A 120 -6.80 -11.94 -5.79
N TRP A 121 -7.69 -11.74 -6.75
CA TRP A 121 -8.94 -12.51 -6.96
C TRP A 121 -8.81 -13.64 -7.99
N GLN A 122 -7.59 -13.94 -8.43
CA GLN A 122 -7.31 -15.04 -9.36
C GLN A 122 -6.98 -16.31 -8.59
N ALA A 123 -7.23 -17.46 -9.20
CA ALA A 123 -6.82 -18.75 -8.66
C ALA A 123 -5.28 -18.83 -8.67
N GLY A 124 -4.65 -18.43 -7.57
CA GLY A 124 -3.20 -18.43 -7.39
C GLY A 124 -2.67 -19.82 -7.03
N THR A 125 -1.35 -20.01 -7.09
CA THR A 125 -0.69 -21.23 -6.61
C THR A 125 -0.51 -21.16 -5.08
N VAL A 126 -1.62 -21.16 -4.34
CA VAL A 126 -1.67 -21.07 -2.87
C VAL A 126 -2.58 -22.18 -2.31
N PRO A 127 -2.48 -22.52 -1.01
CA PRO A 127 -3.47 -23.38 -0.38
C PRO A 127 -4.89 -22.78 -0.51
N HIS A 128 -5.86 -23.60 -0.89
CA HIS A 128 -7.24 -23.18 -1.10
C HIS A 128 -8.17 -23.66 0.02
N GLY A 129 -9.10 -22.79 0.41
CA GLY A 129 -10.22 -23.10 1.29
C GLY A 129 -11.36 -23.84 0.58
N ASN A 130 -12.42 -24.16 1.33
CA ASN A 130 -13.60 -24.83 0.80
C ASN A 130 -14.81 -23.90 0.78
N VAL A 131 -15.67 -24.02 -0.22
CA VAL A 131 -16.98 -23.37 -0.27
C VAL A 131 -18.08 -24.42 -0.17
N GLU A 132 -18.92 -24.32 0.86
CA GLU A 132 -20.05 -25.21 1.12
C GLU A 132 -21.38 -24.50 0.83
N LEU A 133 -22.28 -25.17 0.09
CA LEU A 133 -23.68 -24.77 -0.05
C LEU A 133 -24.52 -25.44 1.04
N ASN A 134 -25.30 -24.64 1.77
CA ASN A 134 -26.07 -25.08 2.92
C ASN A 134 -27.54 -24.80 2.70
N PHE A 135 -28.42 -25.75 3.04
CA PHE A 135 -29.88 -25.60 2.98
C PHE A 135 -30.48 -25.84 4.36
N HIS A 136 -31.47 -25.05 4.75
CA HIS A 136 -32.18 -25.25 6.01
C HIS A 136 -33.63 -24.71 5.95
N ALA A 137 -34.51 -25.28 6.77
CA ALA A 137 -35.83 -24.71 6.99
C ALA A 137 -35.71 -23.51 7.94
N SER A 138 -36.16 -22.33 7.51
CA SER A 138 -36.21 -21.12 8.32
C SER A 138 -37.47 -21.10 9.17
N LYS A 139 -37.30 -20.98 10.49
CA LYS A 139 -38.43 -20.76 11.41
C LYS A 139 -38.93 -19.33 11.33
N THR A 140 -38.02 -18.39 11.07
CA THR A 140 -38.34 -16.98 10.97
C THR A 140 -39.14 -16.63 9.71
N LEU A 141 -38.78 -17.22 8.56
CA LEU A 141 -39.40 -16.92 7.27
C LEU A 141 -40.44 -17.95 6.81
N GLY A 142 -40.48 -19.13 7.42
CA GLY A 142 -41.49 -20.16 7.13
C GLY A 142 -41.25 -20.95 5.83
N ASP A 143 -40.05 -20.90 5.26
CA ASP A 143 -39.67 -21.60 4.03
C ASP A 143 -38.24 -22.18 4.09
N THR A 144 -37.82 -22.89 3.05
CA THR A 144 -36.45 -23.43 2.95
C THR A 144 -35.52 -22.40 2.33
N ARG A 145 -34.44 -22.07 3.04
CA ARG A 145 -33.43 -21.08 2.64
C ARG A 145 -32.08 -21.74 2.45
N TRP A 146 -31.18 -21.01 1.78
CA TRP A 146 -29.83 -21.47 1.51
C TRP A 146 -28.80 -20.36 1.65
N PHE A 147 -27.57 -20.74 1.96
CA PHE A 147 -26.43 -19.85 2.14
C PHE A 147 -25.13 -20.57 1.77
N SER A 148 -24.11 -19.80 1.38
CA SER A 148 -22.77 -20.32 1.11
C SER A 148 -21.85 -20.06 2.30
N VAL A 149 -20.92 -20.97 2.59
CA VAL A 149 -19.89 -20.77 3.63
C VAL A 149 -18.53 -21.07 3.05
N TYR A 150 -17.60 -20.13 3.16
CA TYR A 150 -16.17 -20.36 2.92
C TYR A 150 -15.46 -20.71 4.23
N THR A 151 -14.62 -21.75 4.20
CA THR A 151 -13.70 -22.12 5.29
C THR A 151 -12.24 -21.99 4.82
N PRO A 152 -11.32 -21.47 5.66
CA PRO A 152 -9.95 -21.19 5.25
C PRO A 152 -9.12 -22.46 5.00
N PRO A 153 -7.99 -22.39 4.28
CA PRO A 153 -7.20 -23.56 3.87
C PRO A 153 -6.65 -24.44 5.01
N ASP A 154 -6.56 -23.88 6.22
CA ASP A 154 -6.12 -24.56 7.44
C ASP A 154 -7.27 -25.16 8.26
N TYR A 155 -8.54 -24.93 7.87
CA TYR A 155 -9.72 -25.35 8.62
C TYR A 155 -9.69 -26.84 8.96
N HIS A 156 -9.41 -27.71 7.99
CA HIS A 156 -9.36 -29.17 8.20
C HIS A 156 -8.01 -29.70 8.69
N LYS A 157 -7.01 -28.82 8.87
CA LYS A 157 -5.67 -29.17 9.35
C LYS A 157 -5.52 -28.92 10.85
N GLN A 158 -6.23 -27.92 11.38
CA GLN A 158 -6.19 -27.54 12.80
C GLN A 158 -7.56 -27.75 13.45
N ASN A 159 -7.74 -28.91 14.08
CA ASN A 159 -9.04 -29.33 14.61
C ASN A 159 -9.51 -28.54 15.85
N ASP A 160 -8.59 -27.93 16.59
CA ASP A 160 -8.91 -27.17 17.81
C ASP A 160 -9.08 -25.66 17.58
N ARG A 161 -8.69 -25.15 16.40
CA ARG A 161 -8.79 -23.72 16.07
C ARG A 161 -10.24 -23.34 15.79
N LYS A 162 -10.67 -22.25 16.41
CA LYS A 162 -11.90 -21.52 16.08
C LYS A 162 -11.57 -20.26 15.29
N TYR A 163 -12.49 -19.83 14.45
CA TYR A 163 -12.29 -18.73 13.50
C TYR A 163 -13.29 -17.61 13.72
N PRO A 164 -12.90 -16.33 13.54
CA PRO A 164 -13.86 -15.25 13.47
C PRO A 164 -14.74 -15.37 12.20
N VAL A 165 -15.86 -14.66 12.19
CA VAL A 165 -16.91 -14.81 11.16
C VAL A 165 -17.24 -13.50 10.48
N LEU A 166 -17.08 -13.48 9.15
CA LEU A 166 -17.55 -12.41 8.28
C LEU A 166 -18.88 -12.81 7.64
N TYR A 167 -19.95 -12.07 7.93
CA TYR A 167 -21.23 -12.16 7.22
C TYR A 167 -21.22 -11.21 6.01
N LEU A 168 -21.13 -11.78 4.79
CA LEU A 168 -20.91 -11.06 3.54
C LEU A 168 -22.17 -11.07 2.65
N LEU A 169 -22.87 -9.94 2.59
CA LEU A 169 -24.20 -9.79 2.01
C LEU A 169 -24.15 -9.35 0.54
N HIS A 170 -25.03 -9.93 -0.27
CA HIS A 170 -25.12 -9.65 -1.71
C HIS A 170 -26.14 -8.53 -2.05
N GLY A 171 -26.15 -8.07 -3.30
CA GLY A 171 -27.04 -7.01 -3.78
C GLY A 171 -28.46 -7.46 -4.12
N SER A 172 -29.33 -6.50 -4.47
CA SER A 172 -30.77 -6.73 -4.63
C SER A 172 -31.14 -7.69 -5.76
N ASN A 173 -30.39 -7.78 -6.86
CA ASN A 173 -30.69 -8.74 -7.94
C ASN A 173 -29.84 -10.02 -7.86
N ASP A 174 -29.16 -10.27 -6.74
CA ASP A 174 -28.21 -11.38 -6.60
C ASP A 174 -28.74 -12.51 -5.70
N THR A 175 -27.91 -13.53 -5.53
CA THR A 175 -28.16 -14.75 -4.75
C THR A 175 -26.97 -15.05 -3.82
N ALA A 176 -27.13 -16.01 -2.91
CA ALA A 176 -26.12 -16.41 -1.93
C ALA A 176 -24.78 -16.88 -2.52
N ILE A 177 -24.73 -17.27 -3.80
CA ILE A 177 -23.49 -17.71 -4.46
C ILE A 177 -22.76 -16.57 -5.19
N GLY A 178 -23.33 -15.37 -5.23
CA GLY A 178 -22.81 -14.28 -6.07
C GLY A 178 -21.39 -13.85 -5.75
N TRP A 179 -21.06 -13.80 -4.46
CA TRP A 179 -19.72 -13.49 -3.95
C TRP A 179 -18.65 -14.53 -4.32
N VAL A 180 -19.05 -15.79 -4.50
CA VAL A 180 -18.14 -16.86 -4.93
C VAL A 180 -17.97 -16.80 -6.44
N MET A 181 -19.07 -16.86 -7.19
CA MET A 181 -19.02 -17.01 -8.66
C MET A 181 -18.50 -15.76 -9.37
N ILE A 182 -18.88 -14.57 -8.92
CA ILE A 182 -18.48 -13.31 -9.58
C ILE A 182 -17.54 -12.50 -8.70
N GLY A 183 -17.81 -12.46 -7.39
CA GLY A 183 -16.93 -11.76 -6.45
C GLY A 183 -15.56 -12.42 -6.27
N ALA A 184 -15.44 -13.73 -6.57
CA ALA A 184 -14.24 -14.53 -6.31
C ALA A 184 -13.74 -14.43 -4.86
N ALA A 185 -14.66 -14.29 -3.91
CA ALA A 185 -14.35 -14.06 -2.50
C ALA A 185 -13.44 -15.16 -1.91
N ASN A 186 -13.64 -16.42 -2.31
CA ASN A 186 -12.79 -17.53 -1.89
C ASN A 186 -11.32 -17.33 -2.33
N PHE A 187 -11.08 -16.90 -3.58
CA PHE A 187 -9.71 -16.65 -4.06
C PHE A 187 -9.11 -15.41 -3.44
N VAL A 188 -9.90 -14.35 -3.22
CA VAL A 188 -9.45 -13.17 -2.45
C VAL A 188 -8.96 -13.60 -1.07
N MET A 189 -9.76 -14.38 -0.34
CA MET A 189 -9.39 -14.84 1.00
C MET A 189 -8.19 -15.79 0.99
N ASP A 190 -8.14 -16.79 0.11
CA ASP A 190 -7.01 -17.72 -0.01
C ASP A 190 -5.69 -16.97 -0.23
N ASN A 191 -5.71 -16.02 -1.17
CA ASN A 191 -4.55 -15.23 -1.54
C ASN A 191 -4.10 -14.28 -0.43
N LEU A 192 -5.02 -13.65 0.28
CA LEU A 192 -4.69 -12.76 1.40
C LEU A 192 -4.18 -13.54 2.61
N ILE A 193 -4.80 -14.67 2.94
CA ILE A 193 -4.38 -15.53 4.06
C ILE A 193 -2.99 -16.13 3.78
N ALA A 194 -2.74 -16.63 2.56
CA ALA A 194 -1.43 -17.18 2.19
C ALA A 194 -0.28 -16.15 2.25
N ARG A 195 -0.60 -14.86 2.10
CA ARG A 195 0.34 -13.74 2.21
C ARG A 195 0.43 -13.15 3.63
N ASP A 196 -0.27 -13.73 4.61
CA ASP A 196 -0.41 -13.21 5.98
C ASP A 196 -1.03 -11.80 6.04
N TYR A 197 -1.81 -11.42 5.03
CA TYR A 197 -2.48 -10.12 4.96
C TYR A 197 -3.82 -10.14 5.68
N ALA A 198 -4.57 -11.23 5.64
CA ALA A 198 -5.85 -11.37 6.37
C ALA A 198 -5.78 -12.46 7.43
N GLU A 199 -6.49 -12.25 8.54
CA GLU A 199 -6.73 -13.30 9.53
C GLU A 199 -7.50 -14.45 8.87
N ALA A 200 -7.15 -15.70 9.20
CA ALA A 200 -7.94 -16.84 8.74
C ALA A 200 -9.35 -16.74 9.36
N MET A 201 -10.38 -16.70 8.53
CA MET A 201 -11.76 -16.46 8.95
C MET A 201 -12.76 -17.28 8.15
N ILE A 202 -13.93 -17.51 8.74
CA ILE A 202 -15.07 -18.11 8.04
C ILE A 202 -15.89 -16.99 7.40
N VAL A 203 -16.27 -17.14 6.13
CA VAL A 203 -17.13 -16.17 5.43
C VAL A 203 -18.48 -16.79 5.13
N VAL A 204 -19.54 -16.23 5.73
CA VAL A 204 -20.93 -16.67 5.56
C VAL A 204 -21.63 -15.74 4.60
N MET A 205 -22.19 -16.29 3.53
CA MET A 205 -22.84 -15.55 2.44
C MET A 205 -24.32 -15.95 2.36
N PRO A 206 -25.20 -15.36 3.19
CA PRO A 206 -26.63 -15.69 3.22
C PRO A 206 -27.40 -15.14 2.02
N PHE A 207 -28.56 -15.72 1.74
CA PHE A 207 -29.50 -15.15 0.78
C PHE A 207 -30.26 -13.96 1.39
N GLY A 208 -29.90 -12.73 0.96
CA GLY A 208 -30.31 -11.45 1.55
C GLY A 208 -31.77 -11.01 1.32
N HIS A 209 -32.58 -11.85 0.67
CA HIS A 209 -33.99 -11.56 0.37
C HIS A 209 -34.91 -12.34 1.31
N ALA A 210 -35.44 -11.68 2.33
CA ALA A 210 -36.49 -12.25 3.17
C ALA A 210 -37.86 -12.23 2.46
N VAL A 211 -38.08 -11.28 1.56
CA VAL A 211 -39.27 -11.20 0.69
C VAL A 211 -38.91 -11.45 -0.78
N PRO A 212 -39.83 -11.90 -1.65
CA PRO A 212 -39.54 -12.13 -3.06
C PRO A 212 -39.02 -10.87 -3.76
N HIS A 213 -37.96 -11.00 -4.55
CA HIS A 213 -37.43 -9.92 -5.38
C HIS A 213 -38.48 -9.45 -6.39
N GLY A 214 -38.61 -8.13 -6.56
CA GLY A 214 -39.62 -7.55 -7.45
C GLY A 214 -41.03 -7.44 -6.85
N SER A 215 -41.23 -7.82 -5.58
CA SER A 215 -42.46 -7.57 -4.83
C SER A 215 -42.85 -6.08 -4.84
N PRO A 216 -44.11 -5.70 -4.56
CA PRO A 216 -44.49 -4.29 -4.39
C PRO A 216 -43.60 -3.51 -3.40
N ARG A 217 -43.48 -2.20 -3.58
CA ARG A 217 -42.52 -1.35 -2.85
C ARG A 217 -42.73 -1.40 -1.33
N GLU A 218 -43.98 -1.48 -0.88
CA GLU A 218 -44.36 -1.61 0.53
C GLU A 218 -43.87 -2.93 1.14
N VAL A 219 -43.87 -4.02 0.38
CA VAL A 219 -43.34 -5.32 0.82
C VAL A 219 -41.82 -5.30 0.78
N GLN A 220 -41.20 -4.72 -0.26
CA GLN A 220 -39.73 -4.60 -0.32
C GLN A 220 -39.16 -3.81 0.86
N ARG A 221 -39.90 -2.82 1.39
CA ARG A 221 -39.49 -2.03 2.56
C ARG A 221 -39.34 -2.87 3.83
N THR A 222 -40.04 -3.99 3.96
CA THR A 222 -39.92 -4.88 5.13
C THR A 222 -38.77 -5.88 5.00
N ASN A 223 -38.08 -5.93 3.85
CA ASN A 223 -37.04 -6.91 3.57
C ASN A 223 -35.90 -6.87 4.59
N THR A 224 -35.36 -5.69 4.89
CA THR A 224 -34.21 -5.55 5.80
C THR A 224 -34.57 -6.00 7.22
N GLU A 225 -35.73 -5.58 7.74
CA GLU A 225 -36.18 -5.95 9.09
C GLU A 225 -36.43 -7.47 9.21
N LEU A 226 -37.05 -8.09 8.21
CA LEU A 226 -37.26 -9.54 8.19
C LEU A 226 -35.95 -10.30 8.00
N PHE A 227 -35.04 -9.79 7.17
CA PHE A 227 -33.73 -10.38 6.95
C PHE A 227 -32.86 -10.28 8.21
N GLU A 228 -32.94 -9.19 8.96
CA GLU A 228 -32.30 -9.05 10.27
C GLU A 228 -32.73 -10.16 11.24
N LYS A 229 -34.05 -10.34 11.41
CA LYS A 229 -34.59 -11.41 12.25
C LYS A 229 -34.11 -12.78 11.78
N TYR A 230 -34.11 -13.02 10.47
CA TYR A 230 -33.64 -14.27 9.89
C TYR A 230 -32.15 -14.51 10.15
N LEU A 231 -31.31 -13.48 9.97
CA LEU A 231 -29.88 -13.54 10.20
C LEU A 231 -29.57 -13.87 11.66
N LEU A 232 -30.17 -13.14 12.60
CA LEU A 232 -29.91 -13.26 14.03
C LEU A 232 -30.50 -14.54 14.63
N ASN A 233 -31.71 -14.93 14.26
CA ASN A 233 -32.43 -16.04 14.91
C ASN A 233 -32.17 -17.40 14.25
N ASP A 234 -31.86 -17.42 12.95
CA ASP A 234 -31.72 -18.68 12.21
C ASP A 234 -30.27 -18.89 11.73
N ILE A 235 -29.69 -17.95 10.98
CA ILE A 235 -28.37 -18.15 10.33
C ILE A 235 -27.23 -18.19 11.35
N MET A 236 -27.13 -17.19 12.23
CA MET A 236 -26.03 -17.12 13.21
C MET A 236 -25.98 -18.36 14.12
N PRO A 237 -27.08 -18.79 14.77
CA PRO A 237 -27.07 -20.01 15.58
C PRO A 237 -26.74 -21.27 14.77
N LEU A 238 -27.22 -21.37 13.53
CA LEU A 238 -26.90 -22.50 12.66
C LEU A 238 -25.41 -22.57 12.35
N VAL A 239 -24.80 -21.44 11.99
CA VAL A 239 -23.35 -21.34 11.74
C VAL A 239 -22.57 -21.73 13.00
N GLU A 240 -22.96 -21.23 14.16
CA GLU A 240 -22.31 -21.52 15.44
C GLU A 240 -22.40 -22.99 15.86
N SER A 241 -23.48 -23.67 15.49
CA SER A 241 -23.64 -25.10 15.74
C SER A 241 -22.88 -26.00 14.76
N LYS A 242 -22.67 -25.54 13.51
CA LYS A 242 -22.12 -26.36 12.43
C LYS A 242 -20.62 -26.16 12.20
N TYR A 243 -20.10 -24.95 12.46
CA TYR A 243 -18.72 -24.59 12.16
C TYR A 243 -17.93 -24.21 13.41
N ARG A 244 -16.60 -24.35 13.37
CA ARG A 244 -15.70 -23.93 14.48
C ARG A 244 -15.53 -22.42 14.46
N VAL A 245 -16.51 -21.71 15.00
CA VAL A 245 -16.51 -20.24 15.04
C VAL A 245 -16.30 -19.71 16.45
N LEU A 246 -15.71 -18.53 16.51
CA LEU A 246 -15.76 -17.65 17.68
C LEU A 246 -17.09 -16.89 17.68
N THR A 247 -17.65 -16.61 18.86
CA THR A 247 -19.06 -16.22 19.02
C THR A 247 -19.24 -14.94 19.83
N THR A 248 -18.19 -14.16 20.05
CA THR A 248 -18.32 -12.87 20.75
C THR A 248 -18.53 -11.74 19.75
N GLN A 249 -18.93 -10.58 20.26
CA GLN A 249 -19.04 -9.34 19.47
C GLN A 249 -17.75 -9.03 18.70
N LYS A 250 -16.59 -9.24 19.34
CA LYS A 250 -15.25 -9.01 18.78
C LYS A 250 -14.89 -9.99 17.65
N ASP A 251 -15.64 -11.08 17.49
CA ASP A 251 -15.32 -12.10 16.49
C ASP A 251 -16.25 -12.08 15.28
N ARG A 252 -17.17 -11.11 15.19
CA ARG A 252 -18.15 -11.02 14.11
C ARG A 252 -18.12 -9.70 13.37
N ALA A 253 -18.16 -9.78 12.05
CA ALA A 253 -18.25 -8.64 11.14
C ALA A 253 -19.43 -8.81 10.17
N ILE A 254 -20.06 -7.70 9.78
CA ILE A 254 -21.13 -7.68 8.78
C ILE A 254 -20.79 -6.70 7.66
N VAL A 255 -20.74 -7.19 6.42
CA VAL A 255 -20.32 -6.42 5.25
C VAL A 255 -21.25 -6.73 4.10
N GLY A 256 -21.52 -5.78 3.20
CA GLY A 256 -22.30 -6.10 2.01
C GLY A 256 -22.21 -5.09 0.88
N LEU A 257 -22.77 -5.48 -0.28
CA LEU A 257 -22.82 -4.63 -1.48
C LEU A 257 -24.22 -4.14 -1.82
N SER A 258 -24.36 -2.92 -2.34
CA SER A 258 -25.65 -2.36 -2.80
C SER A 258 -26.74 -2.46 -1.71
N MET A 259 -27.83 -3.20 -1.96
CA MET A 259 -28.82 -3.57 -0.94
C MET A 259 -28.17 -4.19 0.30
N GLY A 260 -27.28 -5.17 0.13
CA GLY A 260 -26.54 -5.82 1.21
C GLY A 260 -25.65 -4.85 1.98
N GLY A 261 -25.13 -3.79 1.35
CA GLY A 261 -24.37 -2.73 2.02
C GLY A 261 -25.26 -1.86 2.90
N GLY A 262 -26.46 -1.53 2.42
CA GLY A 262 -27.50 -0.89 3.24
C GLY A 262 -27.95 -1.78 4.41
N GLN A 263 -28.17 -3.08 4.16
CA GLN A 263 -28.51 -4.06 5.20
C GLN A 263 -27.40 -4.18 6.25
N ALA A 264 -26.13 -4.26 5.83
CA ALA A 264 -24.99 -4.34 6.74
C ALA A 264 -24.93 -3.13 7.68
N ILE A 265 -25.15 -1.92 7.16
CA ILE A 265 -25.22 -0.70 7.99
C ILE A 265 -26.39 -0.76 8.96
N THR A 266 -27.61 -1.00 8.47
CA THR A 266 -28.81 -0.99 9.31
C THR A 266 -28.76 -2.06 10.40
N ILE A 267 -28.42 -3.29 10.03
CA ILE A 267 -28.37 -4.43 10.97
C ILE A 267 -27.20 -4.28 11.93
N GLY A 268 -26.02 -3.91 11.43
CA GLY A 268 -24.82 -3.77 12.26
C GLY A 268 -24.99 -2.67 13.32
N LEU A 269 -25.50 -1.49 12.93
CA LEU A 269 -25.75 -0.39 13.87
C LEU A 269 -26.91 -0.72 14.83
N GLY A 270 -27.91 -1.47 14.39
CA GLY A 270 -29.00 -1.94 15.25
C GLY A 270 -28.56 -2.96 16.31
N ASN A 271 -27.43 -3.66 16.07
CA ASN A 271 -26.96 -4.80 16.88
C ASN A 271 -25.46 -4.66 17.22
N LEU A 272 -25.07 -3.52 17.79
CA LEU A 272 -23.68 -3.22 18.17
C LEU A 272 -23.09 -4.21 19.19
N ASP A 273 -23.92 -4.94 19.91
CA ASP A 273 -23.53 -6.03 20.82
C ASP A 273 -23.20 -7.35 20.10
N GLN A 274 -23.52 -7.45 18.81
CA GLN A 274 -23.28 -8.64 18.00
C GLN A 274 -22.07 -8.50 17.07
N PHE A 275 -21.74 -7.28 16.62
CA PHE A 275 -20.72 -7.04 15.60
C PHE A 275 -19.67 -6.01 16.05
N CYS A 276 -18.41 -6.29 15.75
CA CYS A 276 -17.31 -5.35 15.95
C CYS A 276 -16.94 -4.58 14.67
N ALA A 277 -17.40 -5.03 13.51
CA ALA A 277 -17.09 -4.39 12.24
C ALA A 277 -18.29 -4.33 11.28
N ILE A 278 -18.44 -3.19 10.62
CA ILE A 278 -19.46 -2.91 9.61
C ILE A 278 -18.79 -2.45 8.31
N GLY A 279 -19.17 -3.05 7.18
CA GLY A 279 -18.68 -2.66 5.84
C GLY A 279 -19.78 -2.45 4.81
N SER A 280 -19.64 -1.45 3.94
CA SER A 280 -20.60 -1.12 2.89
C SER A 280 -19.91 -0.84 1.56
N PHE A 281 -20.27 -1.61 0.53
CA PHE A 281 -19.74 -1.53 -0.83
C PHE A 281 -20.80 -0.99 -1.78
N SER A 282 -20.67 0.25 -2.23
CA SER A 282 -21.70 0.99 -2.99
C SER A 282 -23.08 0.87 -2.34
N GLY A 283 -23.16 1.04 -1.02
CA GLY A 283 -24.36 0.70 -0.26
C GLY A 283 -25.56 1.56 -0.64
N ALA A 284 -26.75 0.98 -0.58
CA ALA A 284 -28.01 1.71 -0.53
C ALA A 284 -28.20 2.32 0.88
N VAL A 285 -27.22 3.12 1.33
CA VAL A 285 -27.07 3.63 2.70
C VAL A 285 -28.30 4.39 3.17
N PRO A 286 -28.69 4.36 4.45
CA PRO A 286 -29.88 5.09 4.92
C PRO A 286 -29.86 6.57 4.48
N GLN A 287 -31.00 7.09 4.02
CA GLN A 287 -31.13 8.54 3.72
C GLN A 287 -31.21 9.32 5.04
N GLU A 288 -30.79 10.59 5.03
CA GLU A 288 -31.01 11.50 6.17
C GLU A 288 -32.49 11.48 6.59
N GLY A 289 -32.75 11.23 7.87
CA GLY A 289 -34.10 11.14 8.42
C GLY A 289 -34.68 9.73 8.60
N SER A 290 -33.92 8.65 8.37
CA SER A 290 -34.33 7.36 8.93
C SER A 290 -34.15 7.41 10.46
N GLU A 291 -35.27 7.48 11.20
CA GLU A 291 -35.27 7.76 12.65
C GLU A 291 -34.31 6.86 13.43
N GLN A 292 -34.34 5.54 13.19
CA GLN A 292 -33.53 4.56 13.92
C GLN A 292 -32.01 4.74 13.75
N VAL A 293 -31.51 4.82 12.51
CA VAL A 293 -30.06 5.00 12.27
C VAL A 293 -29.61 6.39 12.70
N THR A 294 -30.47 7.40 12.52
CA THR A 294 -30.15 8.77 12.95
C THR A 294 -30.03 8.87 14.47
N GLU A 295 -30.89 8.17 15.21
CA GLU A 295 -30.86 8.09 16.67
C GLU A 295 -29.60 7.38 17.16
N ILE A 296 -29.25 6.21 16.59
CA ILE A 296 -28.04 5.46 16.96
C ILE A 296 -26.77 6.30 16.73
N LEU A 297 -26.68 6.96 15.57
CA LEU A 297 -25.54 7.83 15.26
C LEU A 297 -25.51 9.12 16.11
N GLY A 298 -26.60 9.44 16.82
CA GLY A 298 -26.64 10.51 17.81
C GLY A 298 -25.79 10.21 19.06
N ASP A 299 -25.49 8.94 19.33
CA ASP A 299 -24.59 8.47 20.39
C ASP A 299 -23.29 7.93 19.77
N ALA A 300 -22.47 8.85 19.27
CA ALA A 300 -21.21 8.50 18.62
C ALA A 300 -20.23 7.79 19.55
N GLU A 301 -20.25 8.07 20.86
CA GLU A 301 -19.39 7.39 21.83
C GLU A 301 -19.70 5.90 21.91
N ARG A 302 -20.98 5.54 21.97
CA ARG A 302 -21.41 4.13 21.95
C ARG A 302 -20.98 3.43 20.66
N VAL A 303 -21.19 4.06 19.50
CA VAL A 303 -20.79 3.48 18.20
C VAL A 303 -19.28 3.29 18.13
N ASN A 304 -18.51 4.31 18.50
CA ASN A 304 -17.05 4.32 18.44
C ASN A 304 -16.42 3.33 19.43
N THR A 305 -17.09 3.04 20.55
CA THR A 305 -16.64 2.05 21.54
C THR A 305 -16.96 0.63 21.10
N ALA A 306 -18.12 0.42 20.47
CA ALA A 306 -18.53 -0.89 20.02
C ALA A 306 -17.73 -1.35 18.78
N LEU A 307 -17.59 -0.48 17.78
CA LEU A 307 -17.00 -0.85 16.50
C LEU A 307 -15.48 -0.63 16.48
N ASP A 308 -14.76 -1.68 16.11
CA ASP A 308 -13.34 -1.61 15.74
C ASP A 308 -13.19 -1.07 14.29
N LEU A 309 -14.20 -1.30 13.43
CA LEU A 309 -14.17 -0.87 12.03
C LEU A 309 -15.57 -0.47 11.51
N PHE A 310 -15.67 0.73 10.94
CA PHE A 310 -16.80 1.15 10.11
C PHE A 310 -16.28 1.62 8.74
N TRP A 311 -16.48 0.81 7.71
CA TRP A 311 -15.86 0.99 6.39
C TRP A 311 -16.90 1.20 5.29
N LEU A 312 -16.70 2.20 4.44
CA LEU A 312 -17.53 2.50 3.29
C LEU A 312 -16.68 2.64 2.04
N GLY A 313 -17.18 2.17 0.90
CA GLY A 313 -16.54 2.40 -0.40
C GLY A 313 -17.57 2.60 -1.50
N CYS A 314 -17.34 3.56 -2.40
CA CYS A 314 -18.24 3.81 -3.52
C CYS A 314 -17.48 4.43 -4.71
N GLY A 315 -17.77 3.94 -5.91
CA GLY A 315 -17.17 4.43 -7.15
C GLY A 315 -17.80 5.76 -7.59
N ARG A 316 -17.04 6.67 -8.18
CA ARG A 316 -17.52 8.01 -8.59
C ARG A 316 -18.58 7.97 -9.69
N ASP A 317 -18.55 6.95 -10.55
CA ASP A 317 -19.55 6.73 -11.60
C ASP A 317 -20.73 5.86 -11.12
N ASP A 318 -20.77 5.50 -9.82
CA ASP A 318 -21.87 4.75 -9.23
C ASP A 318 -23.09 5.67 -9.03
N PHE A 319 -24.28 5.21 -9.40
CA PHE A 319 -25.51 5.97 -9.22
C PHE A 319 -25.90 6.18 -7.74
N LEU A 320 -25.22 5.52 -6.80
CA LEU A 320 -25.36 5.73 -5.35
C LEU A 320 -24.26 6.62 -4.76
N PHE A 321 -23.35 7.18 -5.58
CA PHE A 321 -22.20 7.93 -5.09
C PHE A 321 -22.59 9.14 -4.23
N GLU A 322 -23.44 10.05 -4.74
CA GLU A 322 -23.88 11.23 -3.99
C GLU A 322 -24.57 10.88 -2.67
N ARG A 323 -25.30 9.76 -2.64
CA ARG A 323 -25.96 9.27 -1.44
C ARG A 323 -24.94 8.76 -0.40
N ASN A 324 -23.89 8.09 -0.84
CA ASN A 324 -22.81 7.62 0.05
C ASN A 324 -21.99 8.80 0.58
N GLU A 325 -21.67 9.79 -0.27
CA GLU A 325 -21.01 11.05 0.13
C GLU A 325 -21.77 11.77 1.26
N ALA A 326 -23.07 11.96 1.09
CA ALA A 326 -23.91 12.62 2.10
C ALA A 326 -23.92 11.85 3.43
N PHE A 327 -24.01 10.52 3.38
CA PHE A 327 -23.98 9.69 4.58
C PHE A 327 -22.63 9.78 5.31
N VAL A 328 -21.51 9.77 4.58
CA VAL A 328 -20.16 9.95 5.14
C VAL A 328 -19.99 11.33 5.77
N ALA A 329 -20.50 12.38 5.13
CA ALA A 329 -20.52 13.72 5.70
C ALA A 329 -21.29 13.75 7.03
N ALA A 330 -22.44 13.09 7.11
CA ALA A 330 -23.22 12.98 8.34
C ALA A 330 -22.49 12.20 9.46
N LEU A 331 -21.78 11.11 9.13
CA LEU A 331 -20.94 10.40 10.09
C LEU A 331 -19.82 11.31 10.64
N THR A 332 -19.19 12.09 9.76
CA THR A 332 -18.14 13.04 10.11
C THR A 332 -18.66 14.13 11.04
N GLU A 333 -19.80 14.75 10.71
CA GLU A 333 -20.42 15.79 11.51
C GLU A 333 -20.77 15.29 12.93
N LYS A 334 -21.27 14.05 13.01
CA LYS A 334 -21.61 13.38 14.27
C LYS A 334 -20.42 12.81 15.03
N ARG A 335 -19.20 12.91 14.49
CA ARG A 335 -17.95 12.38 15.08
C ARG A 335 -17.96 10.87 15.28
N VAL A 336 -18.62 10.14 14.39
CA VAL A 336 -18.53 8.68 14.33
C VAL A 336 -17.25 8.31 13.59
N ASN A 337 -16.44 7.42 14.17
CA ASN A 337 -15.22 6.91 13.57
C ASN A 337 -15.60 6.02 12.39
N HIS A 338 -15.19 6.43 11.19
CA HIS A 338 -15.50 5.72 9.96
C HIS A 338 -14.43 6.01 8.92
N LEU A 339 -14.45 5.19 7.86
CA LEU A 339 -13.52 5.29 6.76
C LEU A 339 -14.25 5.18 5.45
N PHE A 340 -13.79 5.97 4.49
CA PHE A 340 -14.46 6.10 3.22
C PHE A 340 -13.47 6.05 2.07
N HIS A 341 -13.66 5.06 1.22
CA HIS A 341 -12.83 4.78 0.07
C HIS A 341 -13.55 5.18 -1.22
N ARG A 342 -13.13 6.31 -1.80
CA ARG A 342 -13.60 6.78 -3.10
C ARG A 342 -12.75 6.18 -4.21
N THR A 343 -13.37 5.56 -5.21
CA THR A 343 -12.66 5.02 -6.38
C THR A 343 -13.28 5.50 -7.68
N GLU A 344 -12.60 5.29 -8.79
CA GLU A 344 -13.25 5.33 -10.09
C GLU A 344 -14.10 4.06 -10.29
N GLY A 345 -15.05 4.12 -11.23
CA GLY A 345 -15.85 2.96 -11.64
C GLY A 345 -17.32 3.00 -11.22
N VAL A 346 -18.06 2.04 -11.79
CA VAL A 346 -19.53 1.94 -11.74
C VAL A 346 -20.01 0.91 -10.70
N HIS A 347 -21.32 0.69 -10.64
CA HIS A 347 -21.99 -0.20 -9.69
C HIS A 347 -21.82 -1.71 -10.02
N ASN A 348 -20.61 -2.26 -9.84
CA ASN A 348 -20.30 -3.63 -10.28
C ASN A 348 -19.34 -4.44 -9.38
N TYR A 349 -19.23 -5.73 -9.71
CA TYR A 349 -18.40 -6.68 -8.95
C TYR A 349 -16.90 -6.47 -9.09
N HIS A 350 -16.43 -5.82 -10.15
CA HIS A 350 -15.02 -5.46 -10.28
C HIS A 350 -14.59 -4.49 -9.17
N ILE A 351 -15.44 -3.53 -8.87
CA ILE A 351 -15.23 -2.59 -7.76
C ILE A 351 -15.43 -3.28 -6.41
N TRP A 352 -16.49 -4.09 -6.23
CA TRP A 352 -16.77 -4.70 -4.93
C TRP A 352 -15.75 -5.76 -4.49
N ARG A 353 -15.15 -6.52 -5.40
CA ARG A 353 -14.06 -7.46 -5.05
C ARG A 353 -12.79 -6.73 -4.63
N THR A 354 -12.55 -5.55 -5.22
CA THR A 354 -11.46 -4.65 -4.82
C THR A 354 -11.69 -4.18 -3.39
N TYR A 355 -12.91 -3.75 -3.04
CA TYR A 355 -13.24 -3.38 -1.67
C TYR A 355 -13.12 -4.53 -0.67
N LEU A 356 -13.54 -5.74 -1.04
CA LEU A 356 -13.33 -6.92 -0.20
C LEU A 356 -11.84 -7.16 0.07
N ALA A 357 -10.99 -7.07 -0.97
CA ALA A 357 -9.56 -7.26 -0.84
C ALA A 357 -8.86 -6.16 -0.01
N THR A 358 -9.39 -4.93 -0.01
CA THR A 358 -8.92 -3.83 0.85
C THR A 358 -9.38 -3.97 2.30
N LEU A 359 -10.65 -4.37 2.51
CA LEU A 359 -11.28 -4.42 3.84
C LEU A 359 -10.88 -5.66 4.63
N ALA A 360 -10.87 -6.84 4.00
CA ALA A 360 -10.69 -8.12 4.69
C ALA A 360 -9.42 -8.18 5.57
N PRO A 361 -8.27 -7.62 5.15
CA PRO A 361 -7.09 -7.58 5.99
C PRO A 361 -7.23 -6.79 7.31
N ALA A 362 -8.14 -5.83 7.39
CA ALA A 362 -8.36 -5.00 8.59
C ALA A 362 -9.36 -5.63 9.58
N LEU A 363 -10.09 -6.67 9.17
CA LEU A 363 -11.05 -7.36 10.03
C LEU A 363 -10.34 -8.12 11.16
N PHE A 364 -10.97 -8.12 12.34
CA PHE A 364 -10.55 -8.89 13.52
C PHE A 364 -9.14 -8.54 14.03
N ARG A 365 -8.71 -7.30 13.80
CA ARG A 365 -7.48 -6.75 14.34
C ARG A 365 -7.81 -5.63 15.33
N HIS A 366 -7.97 -5.98 16.61
CA HIS A 366 -8.50 -5.06 17.62
C HIS A 366 -7.61 -3.86 17.96
N ASP A 367 -6.31 -3.92 17.64
CA ASP A 367 -5.37 -2.80 17.85
C ASP A 367 -5.33 -1.81 16.68
N VAL A 368 -6.16 -2.06 15.67
CA VAL A 368 -6.09 -1.38 14.39
C VAL A 368 -7.14 -0.27 14.34
N ARG A 369 -6.69 0.99 14.29
CA ARG A 369 -7.57 2.05 13.78
C ARG A 369 -7.92 1.68 12.35
N PRO A 370 -9.19 1.80 11.97
CA PRO A 370 -9.69 1.11 10.79
C PRO A 370 -8.96 1.50 9.48
N ALA A 371 -9.20 0.72 8.42
CA ALA A 371 -8.63 0.88 7.08
C ALA A 371 -9.23 1.98 6.18
N GLY A 372 -8.44 2.97 5.72
CA GLY A 372 -8.75 3.75 4.51
C GLY A 372 -9.18 5.22 4.63
N THR A 373 -8.24 6.12 4.31
CA THR A 373 -8.54 7.36 3.55
C THR A 373 -7.54 7.65 2.42
N SER A 374 -6.50 6.83 2.22
CA SER A 374 -5.27 7.30 1.53
C SER A 374 -4.67 6.37 0.46
N GLY A 375 -5.15 5.13 0.30
CA GLY A 375 -4.54 4.18 -0.66
C GLY A 375 -5.10 4.23 -2.10
N SER A 376 -4.38 3.64 -3.07
CA SER A 376 -4.87 3.47 -4.44
C SER A 376 -5.62 2.14 -4.63
N ALA A 377 -6.94 2.20 -4.84
CA ALA A 377 -7.76 1.02 -5.15
C ALA A 377 -7.28 0.25 -6.37
N ASP A 378 -6.77 0.96 -7.38
CA ASP A 378 -6.32 0.35 -8.64
C ASP A 378 -5.14 -0.61 -8.42
N ASN A 379 -4.40 -0.41 -7.32
CA ASN A 379 -3.27 -1.23 -6.96
C ASN A 379 -3.66 -2.47 -6.15
N VAL A 380 -4.90 -2.56 -5.65
CA VAL A 380 -5.36 -3.70 -4.83
C VAL A 380 -5.23 -5.03 -5.57
N ARG A 381 -5.40 -5.03 -6.90
CA ARG A 381 -5.19 -6.25 -7.69
C ARG A 381 -3.75 -6.77 -7.59
N PHE A 382 -2.78 -5.89 -7.39
CA PHE A 382 -1.35 -6.20 -7.35
C PHE A 382 -0.80 -6.40 -5.93
N LEU A 383 -1.66 -6.56 -4.92
CA LEU A 383 -1.22 -6.68 -3.52
C LEU A 383 -0.14 -7.75 -3.32
N GLY A 384 1.01 -7.32 -2.78
CA GLY A 384 2.18 -8.15 -2.54
C GLY A 384 3.09 -8.36 -3.76
N GLY A 385 2.73 -7.80 -4.92
CA GLY A 385 3.45 -7.90 -6.18
C GLY A 385 3.91 -6.54 -6.71
N ARG A 386 3.82 -6.37 -8.03
CA ARG A 386 4.13 -5.12 -8.74
C ARG A 386 2.97 -4.71 -9.63
N ASP A 387 2.77 -3.41 -9.80
CA ASP A 387 1.80 -2.88 -10.77
C ASP A 387 2.28 -3.04 -12.23
N LEU A 388 1.49 -2.54 -13.19
CA LEU A 388 1.82 -2.62 -14.63
C LEU A 388 3.07 -1.82 -15.01
N GLN A 389 3.47 -0.86 -14.18
CA GLN A 389 4.66 -0.04 -14.35
C GLN A 389 5.87 -0.65 -13.62
N GLY A 390 5.69 -1.80 -12.95
CA GLY A 390 6.72 -2.49 -12.20
C GLY A 390 6.93 -1.92 -10.79
N ASN A 391 6.09 -1.00 -10.32
CA ASN A 391 6.23 -0.43 -8.99
C ASN A 391 5.79 -1.44 -7.92
N PRO A 392 6.49 -1.56 -6.77
CA PRO A 392 6.07 -2.44 -5.69
C PRO A 392 4.70 -2.05 -5.13
N VAL A 393 3.82 -3.01 -4.87
CA VAL A 393 2.55 -2.69 -4.19
C VAL A 393 2.52 -3.34 -2.81
N ARG A 394 2.40 -2.50 -1.79
CA ARG A 394 2.34 -2.90 -0.38
C ARG A 394 0.98 -2.58 0.22
N PHE A 395 0.72 -3.30 1.30
CA PHE A 395 -0.47 -3.14 2.11
C PHE A 395 -0.05 -2.91 3.56
N ALA A 396 -0.44 -1.76 4.10
CA ALA A 396 -0.19 -1.40 5.47
C ALA A 396 -1.34 -1.92 6.34
N LYS A 397 -1.18 -3.14 6.89
CA LYS A 397 -2.24 -3.95 7.49
C LYS A 397 -3.17 -3.27 8.51
N ARG A 398 -2.64 -2.33 9.29
CA ARG A 398 -3.31 -1.55 10.31
C ARG A 398 -4.12 -0.43 9.64
N SER A 399 -3.49 0.51 8.96
CA SER A 399 -4.25 1.61 8.32
C SER A 399 -5.03 1.22 7.07
N GLY A 400 -4.92 -0.02 6.59
CA GLY A 400 -5.51 -0.48 5.34
C GLY A 400 -5.01 0.25 4.10
N HIS A 401 -3.89 0.96 4.23
CA HIS A 401 -3.31 1.74 3.16
C HIS A 401 -2.73 0.81 2.09
N VAL A 402 -2.90 1.20 0.81
CA VAL A 402 -2.34 0.52 -0.36
C VAL A 402 -1.53 1.55 -1.13
N SER A 403 -0.29 1.22 -1.49
CA SER A 403 0.63 2.13 -2.19
C SER A 403 -0.03 2.87 -3.36
N ASN A 404 0.24 4.16 -3.50
CA ASN A 404 -0.29 5.02 -4.56
C ASN A 404 0.82 5.47 -5.53
N TYR A 405 0.51 5.47 -6.83
CA TYR A 405 1.40 5.91 -7.91
C TYR A 405 0.69 6.79 -8.94
N ASP A 406 -0.45 7.35 -8.56
CA ASP A 406 -1.23 8.25 -9.39
C ASP A 406 -1.23 9.64 -8.77
N GLU A 407 -0.71 10.62 -9.51
CA GLU A 407 -0.55 11.99 -9.03
C GLU A 407 -1.92 12.63 -8.79
N ALA A 408 -2.95 12.22 -9.53
CA ALA A 408 -4.32 12.68 -9.32
C ALA A 408 -4.93 12.20 -8.00
N LYS A 409 -4.32 11.20 -7.36
CA LYS A 409 -4.74 10.63 -6.07
C LYS A 409 -3.91 11.14 -4.89
N VAL A 410 -2.86 11.92 -5.14
CA VAL A 410 -2.13 12.61 -4.07
C VAL A 410 -3.13 13.53 -3.35
N PRO A 411 -3.34 13.35 -2.03
CA PRO A 411 -4.31 14.14 -1.29
C PRO A 411 -3.89 15.61 -1.23
N ALA A 412 -4.86 16.50 -1.05
CA ALA A 412 -4.53 17.87 -0.66
C ALA A 412 -3.88 17.87 0.73
N TYR A 413 -2.74 18.54 0.89
CA TYR A 413 -2.01 18.62 2.16
C TYR A 413 -1.45 20.02 2.42
N SER A 414 -1.19 20.31 3.68
CA SER A 414 -0.41 21.45 4.14
C SER A 414 0.80 20.96 4.92
N LEU A 415 1.95 21.59 4.72
CA LEU A 415 3.18 21.24 5.45
C LEU A 415 3.25 22.02 6.77
N PRO A 416 3.67 21.39 7.88
CA PRO A 416 4.01 22.11 9.09
C PRO A 416 5.10 23.15 8.83
N ASP A 417 4.93 24.36 9.38
CA ASP A 417 5.90 25.44 9.22
C ASP A 417 7.12 25.17 10.13
N PRO A 418 8.34 24.97 9.59
CA PRO A 418 9.53 24.74 10.42
C PRO A 418 9.84 25.92 11.35
N LEU A 419 9.40 27.13 10.99
CA LEU A 419 9.61 28.37 11.73
C LEU A 419 8.43 28.73 12.64
N LYS A 420 7.53 27.79 12.94
CA LYS A 420 6.54 27.93 14.01
C LYS A 420 6.75 26.85 15.08
N THR A 421 6.86 27.26 16.33
CA THR A 421 6.88 26.37 17.50
C THR A 421 5.51 25.72 17.71
N ALA A 422 5.42 24.63 18.50
CA ALA A 422 4.15 23.97 18.79
C ALA A 422 3.14 24.87 19.51
N ASP A 423 3.61 25.88 20.26
CA ASP A 423 2.76 26.89 20.92
C ASP A 423 2.38 28.07 19.98
N GLY A 424 2.76 28.02 18.70
CA GLY A 424 2.37 28.98 17.67
C GLY A 424 3.27 30.20 17.53
N ARG A 425 4.36 30.32 18.29
CA ARG A 425 5.32 31.43 18.15
C ARG A 425 6.12 31.31 16.85
N THR A 426 6.32 32.44 16.19
CA THR A 426 7.14 32.52 14.98
C THR A 426 8.63 32.66 15.33
N VAL A 427 9.46 31.85 14.69
CA VAL A 427 10.91 31.84 14.79
C VAL A 427 11.47 32.78 13.73
N THR A 428 12.11 33.85 14.17
CA THR A 428 12.58 34.96 13.31
C THR A 428 14.07 35.23 13.44
N THR A 429 14.77 34.51 14.33
CA THR A 429 16.22 34.66 14.54
C THR A 429 16.92 33.31 14.68
N ALA A 430 18.21 33.27 14.38
CA ALA A 430 19.04 32.07 14.58
C ALA A 430 19.08 31.59 16.05
N ALA A 431 18.98 32.50 17.02
CA ALA A 431 18.91 32.14 18.44
C ALA A 431 17.61 31.40 18.76
N GLN A 432 16.46 31.88 18.28
CA GLN A 432 15.17 31.20 18.43
C GLN A 432 15.14 29.87 17.67
N TRP A 433 15.85 29.78 16.53
CA TRP A 433 15.98 28.52 15.80
C TRP A 433 16.65 27.44 16.64
N LYS A 434 17.63 27.78 17.49
CA LYS A 434 18.27 26.78 18.37
C LYS A 434 17.26 26.08 19.27
N ASP A 435 16.33 26.82 19.86
CA ASP A 435 15.29 26.26 20.73
C ASP A 435 14.28 25.45 19.89
N ARG A 436 13.85 25.98 18.74
CA ARG A 436 12.95 25.27 17.82
C ARG A 436 13.56 23.98 17.27
N ARG A 437 14.86 23.99 16.97
CA ARG A 437 15.62 22.83 16.52
C ARG A 437 15.58 21.72 17.56
N ALA A 438 15.82 22.06 18.84
CA ALA A 438 15.73 21.11 19.93
C ALA A 438 14.31 20.52 20.08
N GLU A 439 13.27 21.36 19.97
CA GLU A 439 11.87 20.91 20.00
C GLU A 439 11.56 19.89 18.89
N ILE A 440 11.92 20.19 17.63
CA ILE A 440 11.71 19.30 16.49
C ILE A 440 12.53 18.00 16.67
N LEU A 441 13.79 18.12 17.08
CA LEU A 441 14.69 16.98 17.28
C LEU A 441 14.13 16.03 18.35
N ASN A 442 13.69 16.55 19.49
CA ASN A 442 13.09 15.77 20.57
C ASN A 442 11.85 15.01 20.08
N PHE A 443 11.02 15.63 19.23
CA PHE A 443 9.87 14.94 18.64
C PHE A 443 10.31 13.76 17.76
N TYR A 444 11.30 13.95 16.88
CA TYR A 444 11.83 12.85 16.07
C TYR A 444 12.45 11.74 16.94
N GLU A 445 13.15 12.10 18.02
CA GLU A 445 13.72 11.12 18.95
C GLU A 445 12.64 10.35 19.72
N GLU A 446 11.57 10.99 20.17
CA GLU A 446 10.54 10.30 20.95
C GLU A 446 9.56 9.51 20.08
N GLN A 447 9.17 10.05 18.93
CA GLN A 447 8.01 9.58 18.18
C GLN A 447 8.37 8.81 16.92
N ILE A 448 9.56 9.03 16.33
CA ILE A 448 9.89 8.53 14.99
C ILE A 448 11.10 7.59 15.01
N TYR A 449 12.30 8.09 15.28
CA TYR A 449 13.53 7.28 15.16
C TYR A 449 13.97 6.63 16.48
N GLY A 450 13.56 7.20 17.61
CA GLY A 450 13.82 6.64 18.93
C GLY A 450 15.09 7.22 19.56
N ARG A 451 15.03 7.50 20.87
CA ARG A 451 16.14 7.96 21.69
C ARG A 451 17.20 6.86 21.82
N VAL A 452 18.47 7.25 21.76
CA VAL A 452 19.56 6.36 22.15
C VAL A 452 19.45 6.14 23.66
N PRO A 453 19.37 4.91 24.16
CA PRO A 453 19.29 4.64 25.60
C PRO A 453 20.50 5.22 26.35
N GLU A 454 20.29 5.70 27.58
CA GLU A 454 21.37 6.26 28.40
C GLU A 454 22.47 5.23 28.73
N ASN A 455 22.11 3.94 28.77
CA ASN A 455 23.02 2.83 28.95
C ASN A 455 23.68 2.33 27.65
N ALA A 456 23.55 3.07 26.53
CA ALA A 456 24.24 2.72 25.29
C ALA A 456 25.76 2.63 25.54
N PRO A 457 26.40 1.50 25.19
CA PRO A 457 27.79 1.25 25.55
C PRO A 457 28.75 2.20 24.84
N SER A 458 29.95 2.42 25.39
CA SER A 458 31.03 3.08 24.65
C SER A 458 31.63 2.13 23.59
N VAL A 459 32.42 2.70 22.68
CA VAL A 459 33.21 1.92 21.71
C VAL A 459 34.69 2.20 21.91
N THR A 460 35.48 1.14 22.06
CA THR A 460 36.95 1.24 22.11
C THR A 460 37.53 0.85 20.76
N TRP A 461 38.32 1.73 20.17
CA TRP A 461 38.85 1.59 18.81
C TRP A 461 40.29 1.13 18.79
N LYS A 462 40.62 0.23 17.86
CA LYS A 462 41.99 -0.14 17.52
C LYS A 462 42.17 -0.27 16.01
N VAL A 463 43.34 0.14 15.52
CA VAL A 463 43.78 -0.18 14.17
C VAL A 463 44.28 -1.63 14.17
N VAL A 464 43.57 -2.51 13.47
CA VAL A 464 43.93 -3.94 13.38
C VAL A 464 44.98 -4.15 12.32
N GLU A 465 44.89 -3.42 11.22
CA GLU A 465 45.81 -3.54 10.09
C GLU A 465 45.98 -2.18 9.42
N THR A 466 47.21 -1.87 9.01
CA THR A 466 47.50 -0.81 8.04
C THR A 466 48.36 -1.43 6.95
N SER A 467 47.86 -1.42 5.71
CA SER A 467 48.55 -1.98 4.57
C SER A 467 48.76 -0.92 3.48
N THR A 468 49.84 -1.04 2.72
CA THR A 468 49.94 -0.38 1.41
C THR A 468 48.78 -0.91 0.58
N SER A 469 47.92 -0.01 0.11
CA SER A 469 46.67 -0.46 -0.50
C SER A 469 46.95 -1.30 -1.75
N THR A 470 46.22 -2.40 -1.90
CA THR A 470 46.18 -3.16 -3.16
C THR A 470 45.41 -2.41 -4.25
N ARG A 471 44.66 -1.36 -3.87
CA ARG A 471 43.98 -0.45 -4.78
C ARG A 471 44.97 0.59 -5.35
N PRO A 472 45.04 0.80 -6.67
CA PRO A 472 46.02 1.71 -7.28
C PRO A 472 45.82 3.19 -6.92
N ASP A 473 44.61 3.55 -6.51
CA ASP A 473 44.07 4.86 -6.14
C ASP A 473 44.30 5.25 -4.67
N ALA A 474 44.56 4.28 -3.78
CA ALA A 474 44.79 4.54 -2.36
C ALA A 474 46.28 4.40 -1.98
N ALA A 475 46.78 5.29 -1.12
CA ALA A 475 48.11 5.15 -0.52
C ALA A 475 48.12 4.04 0.53
N ILE A 476 47.14 4.10 1.44
CA ILE A 476 47.01 3.17 2.56
C ILE A 476 45.55 2.75 2.70
N THR A 477 45.35 1.55 3.24
CA THR A 477 44.06 1.09 3.72
C THR A 477 44.22 0.67 5.18
N LYS A 478 43.37 1.22 6.05
CA LYS A 478 43.30 0.86 7.46
C LYS A 478 42.07 0.00 7.70
N THR A 479 42.25 -1.13 8.38
CA THR A 479 41.16 -1.91 8.96
C THR A 479 41.09 -1.57 10.45
N ILE A 480 39.98 -0.99 10.86
CA ILE A 480 39.77 -0.47 12.21
C ILE A 480 38.64 -1.29 12.85
N GLU A 481 38.86 -1.76 14.08
CA GLU A 481 37.89 -2.54 14.84
C GLU A 481 37.49 -1.73 16.09
N GLY A 482 36.19 -1.50 16.25
CA GLY A 482 35.59 -0.94 17.45
C GLY A 482 34.92 -2.04 18.26
N VAL A 483 35.33 -2.23 19.51
CA VAL A 483 34.68 -3.16 20.44
C VAL A 483 33.56 -2.41 21.16
N VAL A 484 32.33 -2.91 21.06
CA VAL A 484 31.13 -2.28 21.67
C VAL A 484 30.94 -2.80 23.09
N GLY A 485 31.10 -1.92 24.08
CA GLY A 485 31.05 -2.29 25.50
C GLY A 485 32.42 -2.64 26.08
N PRO A 486 32.46 -3.33 27.24
CA PRO A 486 33.73 -3.63 27.92
C PRO A 486 34.64 -4.54 27.09
N GLU A 487 35.92 -4.16 26.94
CA GLU A 487 36.91 -4.97 26.20
C GLU A 487 37.12 -6.38 26.78
N SER A 488 36.80 -6.57 28.07
CA SER A 488 36.86 -7.88 28.74
C SER A 488 35.82 -8.88 28.22
N ASN A 489 34.76 -8.41 27.54
CA ASN A 489 33.75 -9.27 26.96
C ASN A 489 34.21 -9.78 25.58
N VAL A 490 34.69 -11.01 25.53
CA VAL A 490 35.17 -11.66 24.29
C VAL A 490 34.06 -11.80 23.23
N SER A 491 32.79 -11.83 23.66
CA SER A 491 31.61 -11.92 22.79
C SER A 491 31.02 -10.55 22.44
N ALA A 492 31.69 -9.45 22.79
CA ALA A 492 31.22 -8.10 22.46
C ALA A 492 31.02 -7.93 20.94
N PRO A 493 29.95 -7.26 20.50
CA PRO A 493 29.77 -6.85 19.12
C PRO A 493 30.96 -6.01 18.64
N LYS A 494 31.29 -6.14 17.36
CA LYS A 494 32.44 -5.48 16.75
C LYS A 494 32.01 -4.65 15.55
N LEU A 495 32.38 -3.37 15.56
CA LEU A 495 32.24 -2.46 14.43
C LEU A 495 33.49 -2.56 13.56
N ARG A 496 33.36 -2.99 12.30
CA ARG A 496 34.50 -3.02 11.37
C ARG A 496 34.41 -1.86 10.41
N VAL A 497 35.44 -1.03 10.42
CA VAL A 497 35.57 0.14 9.55
C VAL A 497 36.76 -0.05 8.62
N THR A 498 36.55 0.16 7.33
CA THR A 498 37.64 0.28 6.36
C THR A 498 37.84 1.75 6.00
N LEU A 499 39.07 2.25 6.12
CA LEU A 499 39.43 3.63 5.76
C LEU A 499 40.49 3.60 4.65
N HIS A 500 40.14 4.15 3.49
CA HIS A 500 41.05 4.35 2.36
C HIS A 500 41.48 5.82 2.31
N VAL A 501 42.79 6.06 2.22
CA VAL A 501 43.37 7.40 2.13
C VAL A 501 44.01 7.59 0.74
N PRO A 502 43.75 8.70 0.05
CA PRO A 502 44.18 8.89 -1.33
C PRO A 502 45.70 8.99 -1.44
N LYS A 503 46.25 8.47 -2.54
CA LYS A 503 47.71 8.38 -2.76
C LYS A 503 48.43 9.73 -2.74
N ASN A 504 47.72 10.77 -3.15
CA ASN A 504 48.27 12.11 -3.32
C ASN A 504 48.05 13.01 -2.09
N ALA A 505 47.59 12.46 -0.95
CA ALA A 505 47.41 13.21 0.29
C ALA A 505 48.75 13.78 0.78
N LYS A 506 48.84 15.11 0.88
CA LYS A 506 50.01 15.83 1.43
C LYS A 506 49.77 16.38 2.84
N ASP A 507 48.50 16.57 3.19
CA ASP A 507 48.00 17.11 4.45
C ASP A 507 46.73 16.33 4.86
N LYS A 508 46.10 16.74 5.98
CA LYS A 508 44.80 16.21 6.43
C LYS A 508 43.74 16.33 5.33
N VAL A 509 43.12 15.21 4.95
CA VAL A 509 42.12 15.17 3.86
C VAL A 509 40.69 15.17 4.40
N PRO A 510 39.70 15.72 3.67
CA PRO A 510 38.29 15.45 3.93
C PRO A 510 38.00 13.93 3.91
N VAL A 511 36.93 13.50 4.56
CA VAL A 511 36.52 12.09 4.55
C VAL A 511 35.03 11.96 4.28
N LEU A 512 34.66 11.01 3.42
CA LEU A 512 33.29 10.57 3.23
C LEU A 512 33.07 9.25 3.98
N LEU A 513 32.22 9.28 5.00
CA LEU A 513 31.76 8.10 5.72
C LEU A 513 30.55 7.48 5.00
N ASN A 514 30.73 6.29 4.44
CA ASN A 514 29.68 5.51 3.79
C ASN A 514 29.08 4.47 4.75
N LEU A 515 27.77 4.56 4.94
CA LEU A 515 26.97 3.49 5.54
C LEU A 515 26.65 2.46 4.45
N SER A 516 27.12 1.23 4.63
CA SER A 516 27.09 0.18 3.61
C SER A 516 26.12 -0.95 3.95
N PHE A 517 25.53 -1.54 2.92
CA PHE A 517 24.76 -2.79 3.01
C PHE A 517 25.62 -4.02 3.32
N PHE A 518 26.95 -3.89 3.30
CA PHE A 518 27.91 -4.96 3.51
C PHE A 518 28.95 -4.56 4.55
N SER A 519 29.33 -5.50 5.41
CA SER A 519 30.51 -5.38 6.26
C SER A 519 31.77 -5.62 5.44
N GLY A 520 32.76 -4.73 5.54
CA GLY A 520 33.99 -4.77 4.73
C GLY A 520 33.76 -4.35 3.27
N GLU A 521 34.64 -4.78 2.36
CA GLU A 521 34.52 -4.43 0.93
C GLU A 521 33.30 -5.06 0.26
N ILE A 522 32.76 -4.39 -0.77
CA ILE A 522 31.65 -4.89 -1.59
C ILE A 522 32.02 -6.29 -2.15
N PRO A 523 31.21 -7.35 -1.99
CA PRO A 523 31.55 -8.66 -2.52
C PRO A 523 31.73 -8.66 -4.04
N ALA A 524 32.69 -9.41 -4.58
CA ALA A 524 33.07 -9.39 -6.00
C ALA A 524 31.89 -9.60 -6.97
N ARG A 525 30.92 -10.44 -6.59
CA ARG A 525 29.68 -10.68 -7.38
C ARG A 525 28.82 -9.43 -7.57
N PHE A 526 28.92 -8.45 -6.68
CA PHE A 526 28.21 -7.17 -6.77
C PHE A 526 29.03 -6.07 -7.44
N ARG A 527 30.31 -6.33 -7.78
CA ARG A 527 31.18 -5.38 -8.50
C ARG A 527 31.01 -5.42 -10.02
N ARG A 528 30.17 -6.32 -10.55
CA ARG A 528 29.87 -6.43 -11.99
C ARG A 528 28.36 -6.33 -12.27
N GLY A 529 28.01 -5.77 -13.42
CA GLY A 529 26.65 -5.73 -13.95
C GLY A 529 26.21 -7.09 -14.49
N GLY A 530 24.92 -7.22 -14.81
CA GLY A 530 24.38 -8.44 -15.46
C GLY A 530 24.94 -8.67 -16.87
N ASP A 531 25.52 -7.64 -17.47
CA ASP A 531 26.27 -7.62 -18.73
C ASP A 531 27.76 -7.98 -18.57
N GLY A 532 28.22 -8.23 -17.34
CA GLY A 532 29.61 -8.56 -17.03
C GLY A 532 30.56 -7.36 -16.93
N GLN A 533 30.08 -6.13 -17.18
CA GLN A 533 30.89 -4.91 -17.06
C GLN A 533 31.13 -4.53 -15.59
N PRO A 534 32.26 -3.89 -15.25
CA PRO A 534 32.47 -3.35 -13.91
C PRO A 534 31.37 -2.34 -13.55
N ARG A 535 30.81 -2.44 -12.36
CA ARG A 535 29.94 -1.39 -11.82
C ARG A 535 30.78 -0.17 -11.44
N PHE A 536 30.13 0.98 -11.36
CA PHE A 536 30.72 2.20 -10.80
C PHE A 536 31.36 1.93 -9.44
N ASP A 537 32.58 2.42 -9.25
CA ASP A 537 33.35 2.28 -8.02
C ASP A 537 33.39 3.62 -7.27
N PRO A 538 32.53 3.83 -6.27
CA PRO A 538 32.48 5.09 -5.52
C PRO A 538 33.76 5.36 -4.73
N ILE A 539 34.49 4.31 -4.33
CA ILE A 539 35.75 4.47 -3.59
C ILE A 539 36.79 5.13 -4.50
N ALA A 540 36.89 4.66 -5.75
CA ALA A 540 37.81 5.22 -6.73
C ALA A 540 37.49 6.68 -7.06
N GLU A 541 36.21 7.02 -7.24
CA GLU A 541 35.78 8.40 -7.51
C GLU A 541 36.17 9.34 -6.36
N VAL A 542 35.86 8.96 -5.11
CA VAL A 542 36.14 9.79 -3.92
C VAL A 542 37.64 9.97 -3.70
N LEU A 543 38.44 8.91 -3.87
CA LEU A 543 39.89 8.99 -3.75
C LEU A 543 40.53 9.81 -4.87
N ALA A 544 40.03 9.70 -6.11
CA ALA A 544 40.48 10.51 -7.24
C ALA A 544 40.17 12.00 -7.03
N HIS A 545 39.06 12.32 -6.35
CA HIS A 545 38.69 13.66 -5.92
C HIS A 545 39.57 14.20 -4.78
N GLY A 546 40.41 13.35 -4.17
CA GLY A 546 41.35 13.74 -3.11
C GLY A 546 40.78 13.63 -1.69
N TRP A 547 39.65 12.94 -1.53
CA TRP A 547 39.02 12.68 -0.23
C TRP A 547 39.35 11.27 0.25
N ALA A 548 39.40 11.06 1.57
CA ALA A 548 39.41 9.74 2.15
C ALA A 548 37.99 9.12 2.12
N PHE A 549 37.92 7.79 2.09
CA PHE A 549 36.68 7.04 2.10
C PHE A 549 36.65 6.07 3.29
N ALA A 550 35.76 6.31 4.24
CA ALA A 550 35.50 5.42 5.38
C ALA A 550 34.22 4.62 5.12
N GLN A 551 34.19 3.34 5.47
CA GLN A 551 33.01 2.50 5.29
C GLN A 551 32.74 1.61 6.49
N ILE A 552 31.47 1.50 6.86
CA ILE A 552 30.97 0.57 7.89
C ILE A 552 29.70 -0.13 7.38
N GLY A 553 29.60 -1.44 7.62
CA GLY A 553 28.41 -2.21 7.32
C GLY A 553 27.34 -2.04 8.40
N TYR A 554 26.10 -1.74 8.04
CA TYR A 554 25.03 -1.54 9.04
C TYR A 554 24.82 -2.77 9.93
N GLY A 555 25.04 -3.97 9.39
CA GLY A 555 24.88 -5.24 10.09
C GLY A 555 25.91 -5.48 11.20
N ASP A 556 27.05 -4.79 11.17
CA ASP A 556 28.02 -4.81 12.28
C ASP A 556 27.51 -3.98 13.47
N ILE A 557 26.63 -3.01 13.22
CA ILE A 557 26.02 -2.15 14.25
C ILE A 557 24.74 -2.82 14.78
N GLN A 558 23.81 -3.13 13.88
CA GLN A 558 22.55 -3.81 14.20
C GLN A 558 21.97 -4.50 12.96
N PRO A 559 21.56 -5.78 13.04
CA PRO A 559 20.87 -6.47 11.96
C PRO A 559 19.54 -5.80 11.57
N ASP A 560 19.25 -5.79 10.27
CA ASP A 560 18.02 -5.22 9.70
C ASP A 560 16.96 -6.30 9.55
N ARG A 561 16.40 -6.72 10.69
CA ARG A 561 15.39 -7.79 10.74
C ARG A 561 14.38 -7.54 11.84
N PRO A 562 13.12 -7.96 11.64
CA PRO A 562 12.16 -8.02 12.73
C PRO A 562 12.65 -9.00 13.80
N ASN A 563 12.35 -8.70 15.07
CA ASN A 563 12.58 -9.59 16.23
C ASN A 563 14.04 -9.98 16.47
N GLN A 564 15.01 -9.15 16.07
CA GLN A 564 16.43 -9.34 16.38
C GLN A 564 17.00 -8.19 17.22
N PHE A 565 16.18 -7.61 18.09
CA PHE A 565 16.61 -6.55 19.00
C PHE A 565 17.57 -7.04 20.08
N ASP A 566 17.56 -8.33 20.39
CA ASP A 566 18.44 -9.01 21.34
C ASP A 566 19.88 -9.19 20.84
N GLN A 567 20.18 -8.72 19.61
CA GLN A 567 21.50 -8.81 19.01
C GLN A 567 22.21 -7.45 19.01
N SER A 568 23.54 -7.50 18.86
CA SER A 568 24.41 -6.34 18.60
C SER A 568 24.20 -5.18 19.59
N VAL A 569 24.26 -3.92 19.15
CA VAL A 569 24.23 -2.78 20.09
C VAL A 569 22.90 -2.64 20.82
N ILE A 570 21.77 -2.91 20.15
CA ILE A 570 20.46 -2.82 20.81
C ILE A 570 20.36 -3.88 21.90
N GLY A 571 20.80 -5.11 21.64
CA GLY A 571 20.74 -6.21 22.61
C GLY A 571 21.51 -5.91 23.89
N LEU A 572 22.61 -5.17 23.81
CA LEU A 572 23.39 -4.74 24.97
C LEU A 572 22.69 -3.68 25.83
N THR A 573 21.63 -3.05 25.33
CA THR A 573 20.88 -2.00 26.05
C THR A 573 19.59 -2.52 26.69
N LEU A 574 19.17 -3.75 26.38
CA LEU A 574 17.96 -4.36 26.93
C LEU A 574 18.17 -4.77 28.39
N SER A 575 17.14 -4.59 29.22
CA SER A 575 17.13 -5.10 30.60
C SER A 575 16.83 -6.60 30.62
N ASP A 576 17.11 -7.27 31.75
CA ASP A 576 16.83 -8.70 31.91
C ASP A 576 15.36 -9.03 31.62
N GLY A 577 15.13 -9.89 30.64
CA GLY A 577 13.80 -10.34 30.22
C GLY A 577 13.11 -9.45 29.17
N GLU A 578 13.70 -8.32 28.79
CA GLU A 578 13.21 -7.50 27.68
C GLU A 578 13.63 -8.09 26.33
N ILE A 579 12.70 -8.11 25.36
CA ILE A 579 12.92 -8.66 24.01
C ILE A 579 12.92 -7.58 22.92
N LYS A 580 12.69 -6.31 23.29
CA LYS A 580 12.69 -5.13 22.42
C LYS A 580 12.88 -3.86 23.25
N PRO A 581 13.36 -2.75 22.65
CA PRO A 581 13.48 -1.46 23.33
C PRO A 581 12.14 -0.91 23.81
N ALA A 582 12.19 0.04 24.75
CA ALA A 582 11.01 0.82 25.11
C ALA A 582 10.44 1.60 23.90
N ALA A 583 9.17 1.99 23.97
CA ALA A 583 8.48 2.55 22.81
C ALA A 583 9.10 3.86 22.27
N ASP A 584 9.74 4.66 23.12
CA ASP A 584 10.45 5.89 22.77
C ASP A 584 11.95 5.68 22.50
N GLN A 585 12.45 4.45 22.61
CA GLN A 585 13.85 4.12 22.35
C GLN A 585 14.09 3.73 20.90
N TRP A 586 15.37 3.77 20.51
CA TRP A 586 15.85 3.58 19.14
C TRP A 586 15.32 2.33 18.43
N GLY A 587 14.97 2.53 17.15
CA GLY A 587 14.99 1.45 16.17
C GLY A 587 16.38 1.30 15.53
N THR A 588 16.48 0.44 14.52
CA THR A 588 17.77 0.21 13.85
C THR A 588 18.32 1.45 13.13
N ILE A 589 17.49 2.38 12.62
CA ILE A 589 17.99 3.62 12.00
C ILE A 589 18.74 4.48 13.03
N SER A 590 18.21 4.64 14.24
CA SER A 590 18.89 5.36 15.33
C SER A 590 20.14 4.60 15.80
N ALA A 591 20.11 3.26 15.84
CA ALA A 591 21.29 2.46 16.16
C ALA A 591 22.40 2.63 15.10
N TRP A 592 22.06 2.60 13.82
CA TRP A 592 23.01 2.84 12.72
C TRP A 592 23.56 4.26 12.73
N ALA A 593 22.72 5.26 13.00
CA ALA A 593 23.14 6.65 13.16
C ALA A 593 24.09 6.82 14.36
N TRP A 594 23.79 6.16 15.49
CA TRP A 594 24.69 6.09 16.63
C TRP A 594 26.03 5.47 16.24
N GLY A 595 26.02 4.35 15.50
CA GLY A 595 27.24 3.70 15.03
C GLY A 595 28.08 4.61 14.13
N ALA A 596 27.42 5.38 13.24
CA ALA A 596 28.09 6.40 12.44
C ALA A 596 28.82 7.44 13.32
N SER A 597 28.15 7.97 14.35
CA SER A 597 28.77 8.88 15.30
C SER A 597 29.95 8.25 16.06
N ARG A 598 29.90 6.95 16.37
CA ARG A 598 31.05 6.25 16.97
C ARG A 598 32.24 6.16 16.02
N VAL A 599 31.99 5.96 14.72
CA VAL A 599 33.06 6.00 13.70
C VAL A 599 33.66 7.40 13.61
N ILE A 600 32.82 8.44 13.70
CA ILE A 600 33.30 9.84 13.74
C ILE A 600 34.19 10.08 14.96
N ASP A 601 33.85 9.54 16.14
CA ASP A 601 34.70 9.62 17.34
C ASP A 601 36.12 9.11 17.04
N TYR A 602 36.26 8.04 16.26
CA TYR A 602 37.57 7.56 15.80
C TYR A 602 38.21 8.49 14.76
N LEU A 603 37.47 8.90 13.73
CA LEU A 603 38.00 9.73 12.63
C LEU A 603 38.57 11.06 13.12
N GLU A 604 38.01 11.65 14.18
CA GLU A 604 38.55 12.88 14.80
C GLU A 604 39.93 12.68 15.46
N THR A 605 40.30 11.44 15.77
CA THR A 605 41.61 11.07 16.34
C THR A 605 42.64 10.68 15.29
N ASP A 606 42.22 10.47 14.03
CA ASP A 606 43.14 10.08 12.96
C ASP A 606 43.86 11.32 12.40
N ASP A 607 45.18 11.37 12.56
CA ASP A 607 46.00 12.50 12.10
C ASP A 607 45.99 12.72 10.59
N GLY A 608 45.52 11.76 9.79
CA GLY A 608 45.37 11.91 8.34
C GLY A 608 44.05 12.58 7.93
N ILE A 609 43.11 12.76 8.85
CA ILE A 609 41.74 13.20 8.55
C ILE A 609 41.50 14.63 9.03
N ASN A 610 40.82 15.41 8.18
CA ASN A 610 40.33 16.73 8.52
C ASN A 610 38.98 16.62 9.24
N LYS A 611 38.99 16.71 10.57
CA LYS A 611 37.78 16.63 11.41
C LYS A 611 36.70 17.67 11.11
N GLU A 612 37.04 18.78 10.46
CA GLU A 612 36.05 19.81 10.08
C GLU A 612 35.34 19.50 8.76
N ARG A 613 35.78 18.46 8.04
CA ARG A 613 35.33 18.06 6.70
C ARG A 613 34.98 16.58 6.63
N ILE A 614 34.21 16.12 7.63
CA ILE A 614 33.64 14.77 7.67
C ILE A 614 32.24 14.82 7.04
N ALA A 615 32.08 14.24 5.85
CA ALA A 615 30.77 14.05 5.23
C ALA A 615 30.24 12.64 5.47
N ILE A 616 28.93 12.45 5.33
CA ILE A 616 28.28 11.13 5.44
C ILE A 616 27.42 10.82 4.21
N THR A 617 27.38 9.55 3.80
CA THR A 617 26.49 9.06 2.76
C THR A 617 25.90 7.69 3.11
N GLY A 618 24.75 7.40 2.52
CA GLY A 618 24.08 6.10 2.57
C GLY A 618 22.94 6.07 1.56
N ALA A 619 22.60 4.86 1.10
CA ALA A 619 21.53 4.65 0.12
C ALA A 619 20.28 4.01 0.71
N SER A 620 19.10 4.38 0.21
CA SER A 620 17.81 3.82 0.62
C SER A 620 17.59 4.00 2.12
N ARG A 621 17.34 2.92 2.89
CA ARG A 621 17.28 2.96 4.35
C ARG A 621 18.50 3.59 5.03
N LEU A 622 19.68 3.51 4.43
CA LEU A 622 20.90 4.13 4.95
C LEU A 622 20.99 5.61 4.55
N GLY A 623 20.27 6.05 3.53
CA GLY A 623 20.06 7.48 3.22
C GLY A 623 19.19 8.15 4.28
N LYS A 624 18.14 7.45 4.75
CA LYS A 624 17.35 7.83 5.94
C LYS A 624 18.26 7.99 7.15
N THR A 625 19.14 7.01 7.38
CA THR A 625 20.14 7.05 8.46
C THR A 625 21.14 8.18 8.33
N ALA A 626 21.64 8.47 7.14
CA ALA A 626 22.61 9.54 6.92
C ALA A 626 22.01 10.92 7.27
N LEU A 627 20.75 11.17 6.88
CA LEU A 627 20.01 12.38 7.25
C LEU A 627 19.82 12.45 8.78
N TRP A 628 19.40 11.35 9.40
CA TRP A 628 19.17 11.30 10.84
C TRP A 628 20.46 11.48 11.66
N ALA A 629 21.54 10.82 11.25
CA ALA A 629 22.85 10.97 11.87
C ALA A 629 23.31 12.42 11.81
N ALA A 630 23.18 13.08 10.65
CA ALA A 630 23.55 14.49 10.51
C ALA A 630 22.64 15.43 11.31
N ALA A 631 21.34 15.15 11.40
CA ALA A 631 20.44 15.91 12.25
C ALA A 631 20.83 15.81 13.73
N LYS A 632 21.35 14.67 14.20
CA LYS A 632 21.78 14.49 15.59
C LYS A 632 23.20 14.98 15.87
N ASP A 633 24.14 14.69 14.97
CA ASP A 633 25.56 14.92 15.15
C ASP A 633 26.02 16.12 14.31
N GLU A 634 26.21 17.26 14.99
CA GLU A 634 26.63 18.51 14.34
C GLU A 634 28.08 18.47 13.83
N ARG A 635 28.87 17.44 14.15
CA ARG A 635 30.22 17.22 13.59
C ARG A 635 30.19 16.79 12.13
N ILE A 636 29.09 16.20 11.67
CA ILE A 636 28.91 15.83 10.25
C ILE A 636 28.81 17.12 9.44
N ALA A 637 29.80 17.40 8.62
CA ALA A 637 29.96 18.66 7.91
C ALA A 637 29.13 18.75 6.62
N SER A 638 28.71 17.62 6.03
CA SER A 638 27.84 17.55 4.83
C SER A 638 27.20 16.16 4.69
N VAL A 639 26.04 16.08 4.01
CA VAL A 639 25.29 14.84 3.79
C VAL A 639 25.00 14.61 2.31
N PHE A 640 25.26 13.39 1.84
CA PHE A 640 24.73 12.86 0.58
C PHE A 640 23.76 11.72 0.85
N SER A 641 22.46 12.01 0.80
CA SER A 641 21.40 11.02 1.04
C SER A 641 20.90 10.46 -0.28
N VAL A 642 21.16 9.16 -0.52
CA VAL A 642 20.92 8.53 -1.82
C VAL A 642 19.59 7.79 -1.83
N VAL A 643 18.65 8.18 -2.70
CA VAL A 643 17.27 7.64 -2.82
C VAL A 643 16.61 7.30 -1.47
N PRO A 644 16.60 8.22 -0.49
CA PRO A 644 16.21 7.91 0.88
C PRO A 644 14.72 7.57 1.07
N GLY A 645 13.82 8.02 0.20
CA GLY A 645 12.40 7.69 0.26
C GLY A 645 11.66 8.23 1.49
N ALA A 646 10.51 7.62 1.81
CA ALA A 646 9.64 8.05 2.91
C ALA A 646 10.26 7.78 4.27
N MET A 647 10.01 8.65 5.25
CA MET A 647 10.78 8.67 6.52
C MET A 647 12.28 8.92 6.28
N GLY A 648 12.64 9.44 5.12
CA GLY A 648 13.97 9.90 4.73
C GLY A 648 13.87 11.34 4.25
N ALA A 649 13.88 11.56 2.93
CA ALA A 649 13.67 12.87 2.35
C ALA A 649 12.26 13.06 1.76
N ALA A 650 11.54 12.01 1.35
CA ALA A 650 10.23 12.18 0.72
C ALA A 650 9.16 12.64 1.70
N LEU A 651 8.39 13.66 1.32
CA LEU A 651 7.27 14.17 2.12
C LEU A 651 6.25 13.06 2.40
N ILE A 652 6.01 12.74 3.68
CA ILE A 652 5.05 11.69 4.04
C ILE A 652 3.63 12.05 3.62
N ARG A 653 3.34 13.35 3.53
CA ARG A 653 2.02 13.88 3.15
C ARG A 653 1.67 13.72 1.68
N ARG A 654 2.64 13.42 0.83
CA ARG A 654 2.37 13.12 -0.59
C ARG A 654 1.73 11.77 -0.80
N ASP A 655 1.89 10.85 0.16
CA ASP A 655 1.19 9.58 0.13
C ASP A 655 1.41 8.84 -1.20
N TRP A 656 2.69 8.72 -1.57
CA TRP A 656 3.16 8.19 -2.84
C TRP A 656 4.20 7.10 -2.61
N GLY A 657 4.06 5.96 -3.29
CA GLY A 657 4.98 4.84 -3.17
C GLY A 657 5.07 4.29 -1.75
N GLU A 658 6.26 4.36 -1.16
CA GLU A 658 6.53 4.06 0.24
C GLU A 658 5.86 5.11 1.14
N THR A 659 5.03 4.69 2.10
CA THR A 659 4.34 5.63 3.01
C THR A 659 4.77 5.48 4.46
N LEU A 660 4.40 6.44 5.33
CA LEU A 660 4.61 6.29 6.78
C LEU A 660 3.97 5.00 7.29
N ASP A 661 2.76 4.70 6.82
CA ASP A 661 2.02 3.53 7.26
C ASP A 661 2.73 2.24 6.82
N ASP A 662 3.24 2.20 5.58
CA ASP A 662 4.07 1.10 5.10
C ASP A 662 5.33 0.92 5.96
N MET A 663 6.04 2.02 6.24
CA MET A 663 7.28 2.01 7.01
C MET A 663 7.06 1.58 8.45
N ALA A 664 6.04 2.15 9.10
CA ALA A 664 5.68 1.81 10.47
C ALA A 664 5.30 0.33 10.60
N GLN A 665 4.71 -0.29 9.58
CA GLN A 665 4.13 -1.63 9.75
C GLN A 665 4.98 -2.75 9.15
N ASN A 666 5.55 -2.53 7.96
CA ASN A 666 6.37 -3.53 7.28
C ASN A 666 7.85 -3.47 7.71
N PHE A 667 8.28 -2.35 8.31
CA PHE A 667 9.66 -2.11 8.74
C PHE A 667 9.72 -1.56 10.17
N HIS A 668 8.78 -1.95 11.02
CA HIS A 668 8.58 -1.39 12.37
C HIS A 668 9.83 -1.41 13.27
N TRP A 669 10.78 -2.33 13.04
CA TRP A 669 12.03 -2.41 13.82
C TRP A 669 13.03 -1.30 13.50
N GLN A 670 12.85 -0.58 12.38
CA GLN A 670 13.74 0.50 11.97
C GLN A 670 13.50 1.80 12.77
N PHE A 671 12.36 1.89 13.46
CA PHE A 671 11.85 3.11 14.10
C PHE A 671 11.56 2.91 15.59
N ALA A 672 11.25 4.00 16.29
CA ALA A 672 10.71 3.96 17.64
C ALA A 672 9.37 3.20 17.66
N GLY A 673 9.09 2.48 18.74
CA GLY A 673 7.77 1.88 18.96
C GLY A 673 6.62 2.90 18.94
N ASN A 674 6.89 4.15 19.32
CA ASN A 674 5.93 5.25 19.30
C ASN A 674 5.47 5.65 17.90
N LEU A 675 6.21 5.29 16.83
CA LEU A 675 5.76 5.56 15.46
C LEU A 675 4.41 4.90 15.17
N GLN A 676 4.11 3.79 15.87
CA GLN A 676 2.82 3.10 15.80
C GLN A 676 1.62 3.98 16.20
N ASN A 677 1.82 5.06 16.95
CA ASN A 677 0.74 5.97 17.35
C ASN A 677 0.24 6.84 16.18
N TRP A 678 1.03 6.92 15.10
CA TRP A 678 0.79 7.78 13.94
C TRP A 678 0.28 7.03 12.71
N VAL A 679 0.18 5.70 12.78
CA VAL A 679 -0.38 4.87 11.71
C VAL A 679 -1.83 5.28 11.41
N GLY A 680 -2.13 5.57 10.14
CA GLY A 680 -3.42 6.08 9.68
C GLY A 680 -3.71 7.54 10.06
N ARG A 681 -2.76 8.22 10.71
CA ARG A 681 -2.85 9.61 11.19
C ARG A 681 -1.61 10.42 10.83
N TRP A 682 -0.87 9.99 9.82
CA TRP A 682 0.39 10.61 9.42
C TRP A 682 0.25 12.10 9.09
N ASN A 683 -0.92 12.54 8.62
CA ASN A 683 -1.18 13.96 8.32
C ASN A 683 -1.32 14.83 9.58
N GLU A 684 -1.53 14.22 10.74
CA GLU A 684 -1.59 14.90 12.05
C GLU A 684 -0.21 15.10 12.69
N LEU A 685 0.87 14.53 12.12
CA LEU A 685 2.21 14.72 12.64
C LEU A 685 2.60 16.21 12.65
N PRO A 686 3.15 16.76 13.75
CA PRO A 686 3.63 18.14 13.79
C PRO A 686 4.93 18.36 13.01
N VAL A 687 5.41 17.33 12.31
CA VAL A 687 6.62 17.32 11.49
C VAL A 687 6.36 16.69 10.12
N ASP A 688 7.26 16.96 9.17
CA ASP A 688 7.42 16.24 7.91
C ASP A 688 8.91 16.33 7.50
N GLN A 689 9.31 15.62 6.44
CA GLN A 689 10.73 15.38 6.13
C GLN A 689 11.53 16.65 5.78
N HIS A 690 10.87 17.74 5.38
CA HIS A 690 11.54 19.04 5.18
C HIS A 690 12.07 19.61 6.49
N MET A 691 11.45 19.27 7.62
CA MET A 691 11.92 19.66 8.95
C MET A 691 13.11 18.82 9.39
N LEU A 692 13.19 17.53 9.00
CA LEU A 692 14.39 16.72 9.19
C LEU A 692 15.59 17.31 8.45
N ILE A 693 15.40 17.73 7.19
CA ILE A 693 16.43 18.44 6.42
C ILE A 693 16.76 19.79 7.08
N GLY A 694 15.74 20.49 7.59
CA GLY A 694 15.90 21.73 8.36
C GLY A 694 16.77 21.57 9.60
N LEU A 695 16.70 20.44 10.34
CA LEU A 695 17.55 20.16 11.51
C LEU A 695 19.05 20.14 11.18
N ILE A 696 19.43 19.94 9.91
CA ILE A 696 20.82 19.89 9.46
C ILE A 696 21.34 21.31 9.16
N ALA A 697 20.45 22.27 8.90
CA ALA A 697 20.81 23.64 8.57
C ALA A 697 21.71 24.28 9.66
N PRO A 698 22.73 25.08 9.26
CA PRO A 698 23.01 25.57 7.91
C PRO A 698 23.96 24.66 7.11
N ARG A 699 24.19 23.41 7.53
CA ARG A 699 25.14 22.50 6.86
C ARG A 699 24.58 21.96 5.55
N PRO A 700 25.42 21.56 4.59
CA PRO A 700 24.99 21.18 3.26
C PRO A 700 24.30 19.82 3.22
N VAL A 701 23.18 19.75 2.51
CA VAL A 701 22.41 18.53 2.24
C VAL A 701 22.24 18.35 0.73
N TYR A 702 22.61 17.17 0.24
CA TYR A 702 22.39 16.75 -1.14
C TYR A 702 21.54 15.48 -1.16
N VAL A 703 20.48 15.46 -1.97
CA VAL A 703 19.60 14.30 -2.17
C VAL A 703 19.55 13.95 -3.65
N ASN A 704 19.52 12.66 -4.00
CA ASN A 704 19.19 12.24 -5.36
C ASN A 704 17.91 11.40 -5.40
N GLY A 705 17.31 11.29 -6.58
CA GLY A 705 16.16 10.44 -6.88
C GLY A 705 16.29 9.83 -8.28
N GLY A 706 15.57 8.73 -8.52
CA GLY A 706 15.56 8.04 -9.82
C GLY A 706 14.17 7.90 -10.42
N ILE A 707 14.00 8.16 -11.72
CA ILE A 707 12.68 8.03 -12.38
C ILE A 707 12.18 6.58 -12.41
N GLY A 708 13.09 5.60 -12.40
CA GLY A 708 12.74 4.19 -12.24
C GLY A 708 12.44 3.78 -10.80
N ASP A 709 12.51 4.71 -9.84
CA ASP A 709 12.31 4.49 -8.42
C ASP A 709 11.14 5.31 -7.87
N GLN A 710 9.94 5.01 -8.38
CA GLN A 710 8.73 5.66 -7.88
C GLN A 710 8.39 5.25 -6.43
N TRP A 711 8.99 4.19 -5.90
CA TRP A 711 8.83 3.79 -4.50
C TRP A 711 9.32 4.88 -3.53
N SER A 712 10.41 5.58 -3.88
CA SER A 712 11.00 6.62 -3.02
C SER A 712 10.40 8.02 -3.21
N ASP A 713 9.40 8.20 -4.09
CA ASP A 713 8.83 9.51 -4.44
C ASP A 713 9.87 10.62 -4.72
N PRO A 714 10.60 10.56 -5.85
CA PRO A 714 11.61 11.57 -6.20
C PRO A 714 11.07 13.01 -6.23
N LYS A 715 9.77 13.17 -6.55
CA LYS A 715 9.09 14.47 -6.48
C LYS A 715 8.93 14.94 -5.04
N GLY A 716 8.52 14.06 -4.13
CA GLY A 716 8.45 14.35 -2.71
C GLY A 716 9.80 14.66 -2.07
N GLU A 717 10.87 13.98 -2.48
CA GLU A 717 12.24 14.27 -2.03
C GLU A 717 12.67 15.69 -2.43
N PHE A 718 12.41 16.08 -3.68
CA PHE A 718 12.65 17.44 -4.16
C PHE A 718 11.84 18.49 -3.38
N LEU A 719 10.52 18.28 -3.25
CA LEU A 719 9.64 19.23 -2.57
C LEU A 719 10.01 19.41 -1.09
N SER A 720 10.56 18.36 -0.47
CA SER A 720 11.08 18.41 0.89
C SER A 720 12.31 19.31 1.03
N ILE A 721 13.24 19.23 0.06
CA ILE A 721 14.41 20.14 0.01
C ILE A 721 13.96 21.60 -0.16
N VAL A 722 13.01 21.86 -1.07
CA VAL A 722 12.44 23.20 -1.27
C VAL A 722 11.75 23.72 0.00
N ALA A 723 10.96 22.88 0.67
CA ALA A 723 10.25 23.25 1.88
C ALA A 723 11.18 23.47 3.10
N ALA A 724 12.43 23.00 3.05
CA ALA A 724 13.43 23.26 4.09
C ALA A 724 14.09 24.65 3.97
N GLU A 725 13.98 25.30 2.81
CA GLU A 725 14.62 26.59 2.53
C GLU A 725 14.38 27.71 3.56
N PRO A 726 13.18 27.87 4.17
CA PRO A 726 12.96 28.93 5.15
C PRO A 726 13.95 28.88 6.33
N VAL A 727 14.33 27.67 6.77
CA VAL A 727 15.32 27.49 7.84
C VAL A 727 16.71 27.91 7.38
N TYR A 728 17.10 27.50 6.17
CA TYR A 728 18.37 27.88 5.56
C TYR A 728 18.49 29.40 5.41
N LYS A 729 17.46 30.05 4.87
CA LYS A 729 17.38 31.51 4.73
C LYS A 729 17.47 32.22 6.07
N LEU A 730 16.76 31.72 7.10
CA LEU A 730 16.83 32.26 8.47
C LEU A 730 18.27 32.25 9.03
N LEU A 731 19.05 31.22 8.69
CA LEU A 731 20.43 31.05 9.15
C LEU A 731 21.46 31.71 8.23
N GLY A 732 21.03 32.54 7.28
CA GLY A 732 21.91 33.33 6.42
C GLY A 732 22.58 32.52 5.31
N VAL A 733 21.94 31.45 4.86
CA VAL A 733 22.35 30.66 3.69
C VAL A 733 21.23 30.64 2.64
N GLU A 734 21.61 30.68 1.36
CA GLU A 734 20.65 30.64 0.27
C GLU A 734 19.91 29.30 0.22
N GLY A 735 18.64 29.36 -0.19
CA GLY A 735 17.83 28.18 -0.49
C GLY A 735 18.16 27.58 -1.86
N LEU A 736 17.47 26.51 -2.23
CA LEU A 736 17.63 25.87 -3.54
C LEU A 736 17.15 26.79 -4.69
N GLY A 737 16.10 27.57 -4.44
CA GLY A 737 15.58 28.58 -5.37
C GLY A 737 14.72 28.01 -6.50
N ALA A 738 14.07 26.87 -6.28
CA ALA A 738 13.21 26.21 -7.27
C ALA A 738 11.82 25.90 -6.73
N ASP A 739 10.82 25.93 -7.62
CA ASP A 739 9.41 25.62 -7.35
C ASP A 739 8.92 24.35 -8.04
N SER A 740 9.73 23.79 -8.93
CA SER A 740 9.41 22.67 -9.80
C SER A 740 10.64 21.77 -9.98
N LEU A 741 10.38 20.48 -10.21
CA LEU A 741 11.42 19.48 -10.42
C LEU A 741 12.40 19.94 -11.52
N PRO A 742 13.72 19.76 -11.32
CA PRO A 742 14.67 20.06 -12.38
C PRO A 742 14.48 19.12 -13.58
N PRO A 743 14.99 19.49 -14.77
CA PRO A 743 15.05 18.57 -15.90
C PRO A 743 15.78 17.27 -15.52
N LEU A 744 15.32 16.14 -16.09
CA LEU A 744 15.94 14.83 -15.87
C LEU A 744 17.43 14.86 -16.21
N ASP A 745 18.24 14.19 -15.39
CA ASP A 745 19.70 14.11 -15.49
C ASP A 745 20.41 15.48 -15.39
N GLN A 746 19.74 16.51 -14.85
CA GLN A 746 20.32 17.82 -14.57
C GLN A 746 20.22 18.13 -13.07
N PRO A 747 21.35 18.20 -12.34
CA PRO A 747 21.34 18.56 -10.94
C PRO A 747 21.00 20.04 -10.75
N ILE A 748 20.36 20.35 -9.64
CA ILE A 748 20.18 21.71 -9.15
C ILE A 748 20.88 21.85 -7.80
N VAL A 749 21.77 22.83 -7.71
CA VAL A 749 22.52 23.13 -6.49
C VAL A 749 22.53 24.64 -6.24
N SER A 750 22.16 25.07 -5.04
CA SER A 750 22.21 26.48 -4.65
C SER A 750 22.42 26.60 -3.15
N GLY A 751 23.23 27.57 -2.73
CA GLY A 751 23.67 27.70 -1.34
C GLY A 751 24.19 26.38 -0.76
N ARG A 752 23.43 25.86 0.22
CA ARG A 752 23.72 24.64 0.99
C ARG A 752 22.74 23.49 0.70
N LEU A 753 21.98 23.57 -0.38
CA LEU A 753 21.02 22.54 -0.79
C LEU A 753 21.33 22.06 -2.21
N GLY A 754 21.21 20.75 -2.42
CA GLY A 754 21.38 20.10 -3.72
C GLY A 754 20.36 19.00 -3.95
N PHE A 755 19.88 18.90 -5.18
CA PHE A 755 18.99 17.83 -5.61
C PHE A 755 19.31 17.39 -7.05
N HIS A 756 19.21 16.09 -7.31
CA HIS A 756 19.33 15.55 -8.67
C HIS A 756 18.34 14.41 -8.92
N TYR A 757 17.63 14.49 -10.05
CA TYR A 757 16.70 13.46 -10.49
C TYR A 757 17.18 12.83 -11.80
N HIS A 758 17.50 11.54 -11.77
CA HIS A 758 18.17 10.86 -12.88
C HIS A 758 17.33 9.77 -13.56
N SER A 759 17.72 9.40 -14.78
CA SER A 759 17.04 8.41 -15.64
C SER A 759 17.08 6.96 -15.15
N GLN A 760 17.89 6.65 -14.14
CA GLN A 760 18.05 5.29 -13.60
C GLN A 760 17.05 4.97 -12.46
N GLY A 761 17.06 3.70 -12.00
CA GLY A 761 16.23 3.21 -10.89
C GLY A 761 16.83 3.50 -9.50
N HIS A 762 16.53 2.63 -8.52
CA HIS A 762 16.86 2.80 -7.10
C HIS A 762 18.37 2.64 -6.79
N GLN A 763 19.17 3.66 -7.11
CA GLN A 763 20.62 3.71 -6.91
C GLN A 763 21.15 5.15 -6.99
N SER A 764 22.44 5.34 -6.75
CA SER A 764 23.17 6.51 -7.27
C SER A 764 23.91 6.14 -8.56
N VAL A 765 24.07 7.13 -9.44
CA VAL A 765 24.82 7.04 -10.69
C VAL A 765 26.15 7.80 -10.56
N PRO A 766 27.16 7.53 -11.42
CA PRO A 766 28.47 8.19 -11.33
C PRO A 766 28.41 9.73 -11.26
N GLU A 767 27.44 10.32 -11.98
CA GLU A 767 27.25 11.77 -12.00
C GLU A 767 26.82 12.31 -10.63
N ASP A 768 25.99 11.58 -9.86
CA ASP A 768 25.57 12.04 -8.53
C ASP A 768 26.76 12.22 -7.59
N TRP A 769 27.72 11.29 -7.65
CA TRP A 769 28.91 11.33 -6.80
C TRP A 769 29.79 12.52 -7.12
N LYS A 770 30.04 12.78 -8.41
CA LYS A 770 30.81 13.95 -8.85
C LYS A 770 30.15 15.24 -8.40
N GLN A 771 28.85 15.37 -8.66
CA GLN A 771 28.09 16.56 -8.31
C GLN A 771 28.04 16.81 -6.81
N PHE A 772 27.88 15.75 -6.01
CA PHE A 772 27.95 15.86 -4.56
C PHE A 772 29.33 16.31 -4.08
N LEU A 773 30.41 15.71 -4.59
CA LEU A 773 31.78 16.03 -4.17
C LEU A 773 32.14 17.49 -4.49
N ASP A 774 31.83 17.95 -5.71
CA ASP A 774 32.01 19.35 -6.12
C ASP A 774 31.17 20.31 -5.25
N PHE A 775 29.91 19.95 -4.99
CA PHE A 775 29.01 20.70 -4.11
C PHE A 775 29.56 20.81 -2.69
N ALA A 776 30.07 19.71 -2.12
CA ALA A 776 30.56 19.68 -0.76
C ALA A 776 31.86 20.48 -0.61
N ASP A 777 32.79 20.41 -1.58
CA ASP A 777 34.01 21.22 -1.58
C ASP A 777 33.71 22.71 -1.64
N ARG A 778 32.80 23.14 -2.53
CA ARG A 778 32.32 24.53 -2.59
C ARG A 778 31.85 25.00 -1.20
N CYS A 779 31.04 24.17 -0.55
CA CYS A 779 30.49 24.44 0.77
C CYS A 779 31.56 24.48 1.89
N PHE A 780 32.63 23.69 1.78
CA PHE A 780 33.73 23.69 2.75
C PHE A 780 34.65 24.90 2.60
N ILE A 781 34.83 25.42 1.38
CA ILE A 781 35.60 26.64 1.12
C ILE A 781 34.90 27.86 1.73
N ASP A 782 33.59 28.01 1.50
CA ASP A 782 32.78 29.12 2.04
C ASP A 782 32.81 29.20 3.58
N LYS A 783 33.04 28.07 4.27
CA LYS A 783 33.16 28.01 5.73
C LYS A 783 34.51 28.52 6.22
N ALA A 784 35.59 28.38 5.44
CA ALA A 784 36.93 28.85 5.82
C ALA A 784 37.13 30.37 5.60
N SER A 785 36.25 31.01 4.82
CA SER A 785 36.24 32.45 4.53
C SER A 785 35.38 33.30 5.49
N ARG A 786 34.68 32.68 6.44
CA ARG A 786 33.90 33.32 7.50
C ARG A 786 34.56 33.03 8.85
#